data_AF-A0A1S3JIA8-F1
#
_entry.id   AF-A0A1S3JIA8-F1
#
_cell.length_a   1.000
_cell.length_b   1.000
_cell.length_c   1.000
_cell.angle_alpha   90.00
_cell.angle_beta   90.00
_cell.angle_gamma   90.00
#
_symmetry.space_group_name_H-M   'P 1'
#
loop_
_entity.id
_entity.type
_entity.pdbx_description
1 polymer ?
#
loop_
_entity_poly.entity_id
_entity_poly.type
_entity_poly.pdbx_seq_one_letter_code
_entity_poly.pdbx_strand_id
1 'polypeptide(L)'
;MFALRMSLVILVADVWAKTPFMSEYEFSRRRDELIREEREYAGHLRELTADEKIVDNYLEYLKWQEFIATEDKFLPSVGLEGVLDDIVNSKVFKTLKKFPKGGNMHLHENHILSKKKMLDIVFASEDFEHLHVAVDVPESKKWRLDFFLNPPAGWEKVKGNPKYTKEKLLPHMTMMGSMTEFAKVNPTNSARRWEEMDPMFSRLGSKVIANVNIKFKYLESYLKAALEENVQYLEARSSISSRLYTLDPDPKYNSTGGKRYIDETGGEYELQENIKFIEGFVKKNPEFIGMRKIVNSYRGASVSEMYGDMEKAVRLYHKYPSYIGGFDMVGEEDKGNSLLYFMNDFMKMYDNTTGKSLVPFYLHNGETNWPDDLESSTNKKDPVGTLQNTYEAVLLGAKRVGHGLGFFKHPYLLNKLKEHQTAIEICPASNQLLGYVPDLRNHPANNFIRMGAPVILGADDPATFGYDHFTVDWYEAFMGWGLRLQDLRHLAINSLKYSTMPKEDINAAIKDKWEPAYQRFIADIKKEACAVDFDASTNAPAISRIAPREGPMKRSTKVYVFGRNFEEGICKGVRCKFGNAVVPGSYISGQHVSCNVSGLRRRNRKGAGKSKAVGVAVSVDGGATYISYDGQFTFVRNL
;
A
#
# COMPACT_ATOMS: atom_id res chain seq x y z
N MET A 1 26.91 -34.92 -13.62
CA MET A 1 25.99 -35.68 -12.74
C MET A 1 25.17 -34.71 -11.88
N PHE A 2 24.22 -34.02 -12.50
CA PHE A 2 23.26 -33.15 -11.79
C PHE A 2 21.87 -33.59 -12.24
N ALA A 3 21.05 -34.00 -11.26
CA ALA A 3 19.72 -34.55 -11.48
C ALA A 3 18.75 -33.43 -11.90
N LEU A 4 18.27 -33.49 -13.14
CA LEU A 4 17.07 -32.80 -13.58
C LEU A 4 15.88 -33.28 -12.73
N ARG A 5 15.32 -32.43 -11.88
CA ARG A 5 13.91 -32.57 -11.47
C ARG A 5 13.06 -31.91 -12.55
N MET A 6 12.76 -32.67 -13.61
CA MET A 6 11.59 -32.40 -14.44
C MET A 6 10.35 -32.55 -13.54
N SER A 7 9.69 -31.43 -13.25
CA SER A 7 8.32 -31.46 -12.76
C SER A 7 7.45 -31.99 -13.89
N LEU A 8 7.19 -33.29 -13.85
CA LEU A 8 6.24 -33.98 -14.71
C LEU A 8 4.85 -33.39 -14.41
N VAL A 9 4.39 -32.49 -15.27
CA VAL A 9 2.96 -32.16 -15.34
C VAL A 9 2.28 -33.41 -15.85
N ILE A 10 1.76 -34.22 -14.94
CA ILE A 10 0.83 -35.30 -15.28
C ILE A 10 -0.47 -34.61 -15.69
N LEU A 11 -0.60 -34.36 -16.99
CA LEU A 11 -1.89 -34.17 -17.64
C LEU A 11 -2.65 -35.48 -17.48
N VAL A 12 -3.50 -35.56 -16.44
CA VAL A 12 -4.51 -36.62 -16.31
C VAL A 12 -5.61 -36.28 -17.31
N ALA A 13 -5.36 -36.58 -18.58
CA ALA A 13 -6.44 -36.82 -19.52
C ALA A 13 -6.76 -38.31 -19.41
N ASP A 14 -7.68 -38.68 -18.52
CA ASP A 14 -8.61 -39.76 -18.86
C ASP A 14 -9.84 -39.90 -17.96
N VAL A 15 -10.95 -40.15 -18.64
CA VAL A 15 -12.24 -40.68 -18.20
C VAL A 15 -13.14 -39.76 -17.35
N TRP A 16 -14.35 -39.54 -17.87
CA TRP A 16 -15.57 -39.25 -17.11
C TRP A 16 -15.81 -40.33 -16.05
N ALA A 17 -14.97 -40.39 -15.02
CA ALA A 17 -15.26 -41.14 -13.82
C ALA A 17 -16.43 -40.42 -13.16
N LYS A 18 -17.61 -41.07 -13.14
CA LYS A 18 -18.71 -40.67 -12.25
C LYS A 18 -18.07 -40.36 -10.91
N THR A 19 -18.09 -39.10 -10.48
CA THR A 19 -17.65 -38.72 -9.15
C THR A 19 -18.38 -39.67 -8.19
N PRO A 20 -17.67 -40.54 -7.44
CA PRO A 20 -18.35 -41.45 -6.53
C PRO A 20 -19.20 -40.59 -5.61
N PHE A 21 -20.42 -41.04 -5.33
CA PHE A 21 -21.36 -40.33 -4.45
C PHE A 21 -20.60 -39.91 -3.18
N MET A 22 -20.40 -38.61 -3.01
CA MET A 22 -19.64 -38.03 -1.92
C MET A 22 -20.62 -37.56 -0.86
N SER A 23 -20.43 -38.01 0.39
CA SER A 23 -21.23 -37.53 1.52
C SER A 23 -21.03 -36.04 1.75
N GLU A 24 -22.01 -35.38 2.37
CA GLU A 24 -21.92 -33.94 2.66
C GLU A 24 -20.71 -33.62 3.56
N TYR A 25 -20.40 -34.54 4.48
CA TYR A 25 -19.20 -34.47 5.32
C TYR A 25 -17.91 -34.54 4.51
N GLU A 26 -17.76 -35.52 3.62
CA GLU A 26 -16.52 -35.71 2.86
C GLU A 26 -16.30 -34.54 1.88
N PHE A 27 -17.37 -34.04 1.28
CA PHE A 27 -17.32 -32.82 0.45
C PHE A 27 -16.88 -31.61 1.27
N SER A 28 -17.49 -31.39 2.44
CA SER A 28 -17.16 -30.26 3.31
C SER A 28 -15.70 -30.34 3.80
N ARG A 29 -15.21 -31.54 4.13
CA ARG A 29 -13.81 -31.76 4.53
C ARG A 29 -12.83 -31.41 3.41
N ARG A 30 -13.07 -31.92 2.19
CA ARG A 30 -12.22 -31.62 1.02
C ARG A 30 -12.26 -30.14 0.65
N ARG A 31 -13.43 -29.50 0.75
CA ARG A 31 -13.58 -28.06 0.55
C ARG A 31 -12.76 -27.26 1.56
N ASP A 32 -12.77 -27.65 2.84
CA ASP A 32 -11.98 -26.99 3.87
C ASP A 32 -10.47 -27.19 3.67
N GLU A 33 -10.05 -28.38 3.23
CA GLU A 33 -8.67 -28.67 2.84
C GLU A 33 -8.22 -27.76 1.68
N LEU A 34 -9.03 -27.63 0.62
CA LEU A 34 -8.74 -26.75 -0.51
C LEU A 34 -8.68 -25.27 -0.13
N ILE A 35 -9.61 -24.79 0.71
CA ILE A 35 -9.59 -23.41 1.21
C ILE A 35 -8.32 -23.14 2.04
N ARG A 36 -7.86 -24.14 2.81
CA ARG A 36 -6.61 -24.03 3.56
C ARG A 36 -5.41 -23.97 2.62
N GLU A 37 -5.34 -24.86 1.62
CA GLU A 37 -4.26 -24.87 0.63
C GLU A 37 -4.17 -23.55 -0.15
N GLU A 38 -5.30 -23.01 -0.60
CA GLU A 38 -5.39 -21.69 -1.27
C GLU A 38 -4.85 -20.57 -0.37
N ARG A 39 -5.22 -20.57 0.91
CA ARG A 39 -4.75 -19.58 1.88
C ARG A 39 -3.25 -19.72 2.14
N GLU A 40 -2.78 -20.94 2.33
CA GLU A 40 -1.37 -21.24 2.65
C GLU A 40 -0.44 -21.14 1.44
N TYR A 41 -0.98 -21.07 0.20
CA TYR A 41 -0.22 -21.07 -1.04
C TYR A 41 0.90 -20.02 -1.10
N ALA A 42 0.63 -18.82 -0.59
CA ALA A 42 1.60 -17.72 -0.55
C ALA A 42 2.79 -17.99 0.41
N GLY A 43 2.63 -18.90 1.38
CA GLY A 43 3.67 -19.30 2.32
C GLY A 43 3.99 -18.31 3.45
N HIS A 44 3.20 -17.24 3.60
CA HIS A 44 3.44 -16.19 4.60
C HIS A 44 2.39 -16.11 5.72
N LEU A 45 1.36 -16.97 5.68
CA LEU A 45 0.31 -16.97 6.69
C LEU A 45 0.82 -17.44 8.06
N ARG A 46 0.30 -16.79 9.10
CA ARG A 46 0.56 -17.14 10.50
C ARG A 46 -0.77 -17.27 11.24
N GLU A 47 -0.84 -18.21 12.18
CA GLU A 47 -1.94 -18.24 13.13
C GLU A 47 -2.05 -16.92 13.92
N LEU A 48 -3.29 -16.44 14.03
CA LEU A 48 -3.65 -15.30 14.87
C LEU A 48 -3.84 -15.74 16.32
N THR A 49 -3.37 -14.90 17.24
CA THR A 49 -3.70 -14.96 18.66
C THR A 49 -5.20 -14.75 18.88
N ALA A 50 -5.70 -15.05 20.09
CA ALA A 50 -7.10 -14.84 20.42
C ALA A 50 -7.53 -13.37 20.25
N ASP A 51 -6.68 -12.42 20.66
CA ASP A 51 -6.96 -10.99 20.57
C ASP A 51 -6.89 -10.49 19.12
N GLU A 52 -5.90 -10.95 18.34
CA GLU A 52 -5.84 -10.66 16.91
C GLU A 52 -7.08 -11.21 16.17
N LYS A 53 -7.64 -12.37 16.56
CA LYS A 53 -8.88 -12.90 15.97
C LYS A 53 -10.08 -11.99 16.23
N ILE A 54 -10.18 -11.40 17.42
CA ILE A 54 -11.25 -10.42 17.72
C ILE A 54 -11.10 -9.20 16.80
N VAL A 55 -9.88 -8.67 16.67
CA VAL A 55 -9.60 -7.50 15.82
C VAL A 55 -9.83 -7.80 14.33
N ASP A 56 -9.39 -8.95 13.82
CA ASP A 56 -9.63 -9.37 12.43
C ASP A 56 -11.14 -9.45 12.14
N ASN A 57 -11.90 -10.08 13.03
CA ASN A 57 -13.35 -10.19 12.89
C ASN A 57 -14.06 -8.83 12.96
N TYR A 58 -13.58 -7.92 13.82
CA TYR A 58 -14.12 -6.57 13.92
C TYR A 58 -13.85 -5.75 12.65
N LEU A 59 -12.64 -5.86 12.09
CA LEU A 59 -12.29 -5.23 10.82
C LEU A 59 -13.17 -5.75 9.67
N GLU A 60 -13.41 -7.07 9.59
CA GLU A 60 -14.33 -7.65 8.61
C GLU A 60 -15.79 -7.19 8.83
N TYR A 61 -16.22 -7.02 10.09
CA TYR A 61 -17.51 -6.41 10.40
C TYR A 61 -17.60 -4.98 9.88
N LEU A 62 -16.59 -4.13 10.11
CA LEU A 62 -16.59 -2.76 9.62
C LEU A 62 -16.65 -2.68 8.09
N LYS A 63 -15.91 -3.54 7.38
CA LYS A 63 -15.99 -3.67 5.92
C LYS A 63 -17.40 -3.97 5.44
N TRP A 64 -18.08 -4.92 6.09
CA TRP A 64 -19.45 -5.29 5.75
C TRP A 64 -20.47 -4.21 6.06
N GLN A 65 -20.31 -3.50 7.17
CA GLN A 65 -21.18 -2.35 7.46
C GLN A 65 -21.03 -1.26 6.41
N GLU A 66 -19.80 -1.00 5.97
CA GLU A 66 -19.54 -0.02 4.92
C GLU A 66 -20.10 -0.46 3.57
N PHE A 67 -19.86 -1.71 3.17
CA PHE A 67 -20.41 -2.28 1.94
C PHE A 67 -21.94 -2.17 1.89
N ILE A 68 -22.63 -2.52 2.98
CA ILE A 68 -24.09 -2.40 3.10
C ILE A 68 -24.53 -0.94 3.02
N ALA A 69 -23.85 -0.04 3.74
CA ALA A 69 -24.20 1.39 3.77
C ALA A 69 -24.02 2.08 2.40
N THR A 70 -23.12 1.56 1.56
CA THR A 70 -22.89 2.09 0.22
C THR A 70 -23.86 1.58 -0.85
N GLU A 71 -24.80 0.70 -0.53
CA GLU A 71 -25.80 0.16 -1.49
C GLU A 71 -25.16 -0.32 -2.81
N ASP A 72 -24.16 -1.22 -2.70
CA ASP A 72 -23.34 -1.73 -3.81
C ASP A 72 -22.38 -0.74 -4.50
N LYS A 73 -22.34 0.54 -4.08
CA LYS A 73 -21.30 1.51 -4.50
C LYS A 73 -19.98 1.21 -3.77
N PHE A 74 -19.25 0.22 -4.25
CA PHE A 74 -17.96 -0.14 -3.70
C PHE A 74 -16.91 0.97 -3.95
N LEU A 75 -16.51 1.70 -2.90
CA LEU A 75 -15.68 2.92 -3.04
C LEU A 75 -14.39 2.69 -3.83
N PRO A 76 -13.60 1.62 -3.63
CA PRO A 76 -12.40 1.34 -4.44
C PRO A 76 -12.64 1.06 -5.94
N SER A 77 -13.90 0.88 -6.36
CA SER A 77 -14.25 0.73 -7.78
C SER A 77 -14.61 2.05 -8.46
N VAL A 78 -14.65 3.14 -7.70
CA VAL A 78 -14.94 4.49 -8.17
C VAL A 78 -13.64 5.31 -8.10
N GLY A 79 -13.43 6.23 -9.03
CA GLY A 79 -12.25 7.11 -9.02
C GLY A 79 -12.17 7.90 -7.71
N LEU A 80 -10.99 7.86 -7.08
CA LEU A 80 -10.71 8.48 -5.78
C LEU A 80 -11.14 9.96 -5.71
N GLU A 81 -11.05 10.69 -6.82
CA GLU A 81 -11.50 12.09 -6.93
C GLU A 81 -12.97 12.30 -6.56
N GLY A 82 -13.81 11.27 -6.66
CA GLY A 82 -15.24 11.33 -6.36
C GLY A 82 -15.65 10.69 -5.02
N VAL A 83 -14.72 10.04 -4.30
CA VAL A 83 -15.03 9.26 -3.09
C VAL A 83 -14.05 9.47 -1.94
N LEU A 84 -13.00 10.28 -2.09
CA LEU A 84 -12.02 10.51 -1.03
C LEU A 84 -12.67 10.94 0.29
N ASP A 85 -13.64 11.86 0.25
CA ASP A 85 -14.34 12.33 1.46
C ASP A 85 -15.13 11.21 2.14
N ASP A 86 -15.77 10.33 1.37
CA ASP A 86 -16.48 9.15 1.90
C ASP A 86 -15.47 8.20 2.59
N ILE A 87 -14.32 7.97 1.94
CA ILE A 87 -13.24 7.11 2.43
C ILE A 87 -12.68 7.64 3.76
N VAL A 88 -12.22 8.89 3.81
CA VAL A 88 -11.56 9.45 5.02
C VAL A 88 -12.50 9.55 6.22
N ASN A 89 -13.81 9.68 5.96
CA ASN A 89 -14.82 9.74 7.01
C ASN A 89 -15.29 8.36 7.50
N SER A 90 -14.96 7.30 6.76
CA SER A 90 -15.36 5.93 7.08
C SER A 90 -14.77 5.40 8.39
N LYS A 91 -15.48 4.45 9.02
CA LYS A 91 -14.98 3.76 10.22
C LYS A 91 -13.79 2.86 9.89
N VAL A 92 -13.75 2.27 8.70
CA VAL A 92 -12.62 1.46 8.24
C VAL A 92 -11.36 2.32 8.18
N PHE A 93 -11.40 3.46 7.48
CA PHE A 93 -10.27 4.37 7.37
C PHE A 93 -9.78 4.87 8.73
N LYS A 94 -10.68 5.32 9.61
CA LYS A 94 -10.33 5.78 10.96
C LYS A 94 -9.66 4.70 11.80
N THR A 95 -10.04 3.44 11.59
CA THR A 95 -9.41 2.28 12.26
C THR A 95 -8.05 1.98 11.66
N LEU A 96 -7.93 1.95 10.32
CA LEU A 96 -6.66 1.75 9.61
C LEU A 96 -5.65 2.88 9.88
N LYS A 97 -6.11 4.11 10.15
CA LYS A 97 -5.24 5.22 10.52
C LYS A 97 -4.45 4.92 11.81
N LYS A 98 -5.04 4.18 12.75
CA LYS A 98 -4.40 3.74 14.01
C LYS A 98 -3.43 2.57 13.81
N PHE A 99 -3.56 1.80 12.73
CA PHE A 99 -2.71 0.65 12.46
C PHE A 99 -1.25 1.07 12.18
N PRO A 100 -0.24 0.45 12.83
CA PRO A 100 1.17 0.76 12.57
C PRO A 100 1.59 0.19 11.21
N LYS A 101 1.81 1.09 10.25
CA LYS A 101 2.03 0.74 8.83
C LYS A 101 3.46 0.28 8.53
N GLY A 102 4.35 0.32 9.54
CA GLY A 102 5.78 0.13 9.32
C GLY A 102 6.36 1.33 8.57
N GLY A 103 7.03 1.08 7.45
CA GLY A 103 7.53 2.12 6.56
C GLY A 103 6.62 2.43 5.36
N ASN A 104 6.75 3.65 4.82
CA ASN A 104 6.31 3.97 3.46
C ASN A 104 7.55 4.22 2.59
N MET A 105 7.87 3.23 1.73
CA MET A 105 9.11 3.19 0.94
C MET A 105 8.96 3.70 -0.49
N HIS A 106 7.74 4.13 -0.79
CA HIS A 106 7.13 4.56 -2.04
C HIS A 106 6.94 6.06 -2.23
N LEU A 107 7.90 6.98 -2.08
CA LEU A 107 7.59 8.42 -2.00
C LEU A 107 8.49 9.30 -2.86
N HIS A 108 8.03 10.50 -3.24
CA HIS A 108 8.86 11.57 -3.81
C HIS A 108 8.91 12.77 -2.86
N GLU A 109 10.10 13.15 -2.39
CA GLU A 109 10.29 14.02 -1.21
C GLU A 109 9.48 15.33 -1.23
N ASN A 110 9.37 15.97 -2.40
CA ASN A 110 8.73 17.28 -2.53
C ASN A 110 7.20 17.21 -2.73
N HIS A 111 6.63 16.00 -2.74
CA HIS A 111 5.25 15.71 -3.08
C HIS A 111 4.52 14.88 -2.02
N ILE A 112 5.10 14.81 -0.82
CA ILE A 112 4.52 14.12 0.34
C ILE A 112 3.49 14.99 1.05
N LEU A 113 3.88 16.22 1.45
CA LEU A 113 3.01 17.11 2.23
C LEU A 113 1.93 17.76 1.35
N SER A 114 0.67 17.68 1.74
CA SER A 114 -0.44 18.25 0.97
C SER A 114 -0.22 19.71 0.57
N LYS A 115 -0.67 20.07 -0.64
CA LYS A 115 -0.53 21.44 -1.16
C LYS A 115 -1.21 22.47 -0.27
N LYS A 116 -2.28 22.08 0.43
CA LYS A 116 -2.93 22.93 1.44
C LYS A 116 -1.96 23.28 2.59
N LYS A 117 -1.36 22.28 3.24
CA LYS A 117 -0.38 22.52 4.31
C LYS A 117 0.85 23.26 3.81
N MET A 118 1.29 22.99 2.58
CA MET A 118 2.38 23.76 1.94
C MET A 118 2.01 25.25 1.79
N LEU A 119 0.81 25.57 1.29
CA LEU A 119 0.33 26.95 1.21
C LEU A 119 0.20 27.60 2.59
N ASP A 120 -0.22 26.84 3.60
CA ASP A 120 -0.26 27.31 5.00
C ASP A 120 1.15 27.74 5.49
N ILE A 121 2.18 26.94 5.22
CA ILE A 121 3.58 27.26 5.54
C ILE A 121 4.06 28.49 4.76
N VAL A 122 3.80 28.53 3.45
CA VAL A 122 4.26 29.60 2.55
C VAL A 122 3.63 30.94 2.93
N PHE A 123 2.32 30.99 3.18
CA PHE A 123 1.62 32.23 3.52
C PHE A 123 1.98 32.75 4.93
N ALA A 124 2.42 31.86 5.82
CA ALA A 124 2.91 32.22 7.15
C ALA A 124 4.41 32.56 7.18
N SER A 125 5.12 32.46 6.04
CA SER A 125 6.54 32.75 5.96
C SER A 125 6.82 34.24 5.82
N GLU A 126 8.02 34.65 6.25
CA GLU A 126 8.50 36.03 6.10
C GLU A 126 8.61 36.44 4.62
N ASP A 127 8.91 35.48 3.75
CA ASP A 127 9.03 35.69 2.30
C ASP A 127 7.67 35.74 1.57
N PHE A 128 6.53 35.63 2.26
CA PHE A 128 5.21 35.72 1.61
C PHE A 128 5.02 37.05 0.84
N GLU A 129 5.67 38.13 1.27
CA GLU A 129 5.71 39.41 0.55
C GLU A 129 6.30 39.30 -0.87
N HIS A 130 7.13 38.28 -1.10
CA HIS A 130 7.86 38.04 -2.33
C HIS A 130 7.32 36.87 -3.14
N LEU A 131 6.19 36.29 -2.73
CA LEU A 131 5.54 35.21 -3.46
C LEU A 131 4.82 35.75 -4.70
N HIS A 132 5.10 35.13 -5.85
CA HIS A 132 4.47 35.44 -7.13
C HIS A 132 3.88 34.18 -7.76
N VAL A 133 2.86 34.36 -8.60
CA VAL A 133 2.23 33.31 -9.40
C VAL A 133 2.32 33.65 -10.88
N ALA A 134 2.68 32.66 -11.70
CA ALA A 134 2.74 32.80 -13.15
C ALA A 134 1.35 32.61 -13.78
N VAL A 135 0.86 33.63 -14.49
CA VAL A 135 -0.50 33.63 -15.08
C VAL A 135 -0.50 33.87 -16.58
N ASP A 136 0.27 34.86 -17.04
CA ASP A 136 0.40 35.22 -18.45
C ASP A 136 1.68 34.60 -19.04
N VAL A 137 1.76 33.28 -18.93
CA VAL A 137 2.88 32.46 -19.38
C VAL A 137 2.37 31.28 -20.21
N PRO A 138 3.23 30.58 -20.98
CA PRO A 138 2.81 29.35 -21.66
C PRO A 138 2.12 28.38 -20.69
N GLU A 139 1.14 27.63 -21.17
CA GLU A 139 0.27 26.79 -20.32
C GLU A 139 1.06 25.82 -19.42
N SER A 140 2.18 25.28 -19.91
CA SER A 140 3.09 24.42 -19.14
C SER A 140 3.70 25.09 -17.90
N LYS A 141 3.73 26.43 -17.87
CA LYS A 141 4.25 27.25 -16.77
C LYS A 141 3.16 27.94 -15.95
N LYS A 142 1.90 27.84 -16.35
CA LYS A 142 0.79 28.51 -15.70
C LYS A 142 0.54 27.95 -14.30
N TRP A 143 0.13 28.82 -13.38
CA TRP A 143 -0.10 28.53 -11.96
C TRP A 143 1.15 28.15 -11.17
N ARG A 144 2.35 28.39 -11.70
CA ARG A 144 3.58 28.19 -10.93
C ARG A 144 3.75 29.28 -9.88
N LEU A 145 4.05 28.86 -8.66
CA LEU A 145 4.42 29.72 -7.54
C LEU A 145 5.94 29.71 -7.36
N ASP A 146 6.52 30.87 -7.12
CA ASP A 146 7.94 31.03 -6.81
C ASP A 146 8.17 32.38 -6.10
N PHE A 147 9.31 32.52 -5.42
CA PHE A 147 9.71 33.72 -4.72
C PHE A 147 10.63 34.58 -5.58
N PHE A 148 10.36 35.89 -5.64
CA PHE A 148 11.18 36.85 -6.38
C PHE A 148 11.24 38.20 -5.66
N LEU A 149 12.43 38.81 -5.67
CA LEU A 149 12.56 40.25 -5.45
C LEU A 149 12.28 41.02 -6.75
N ASN A 150 12.77 40.47 -7.87
CA ASN A 150 12.56 41.00 -9.22
C ASN A 150 11.86 39.94 -10.07
N PRO A 151 10.52 39.95 -10.15
CA PRO A 151 9.77 38.92 -10.86
C PRO A 151 9.94 39.04 -12.38
N PRO A 152 10.00 37.91 -13.12
CA PRO A 152 9.94 37.93 -14.58
C PRO A 152 8.58 38.45 -15.09
N ALA A 153 8.53 38.87 -16.36
CA ALA A 153 7.26 39.21 -17.02
C ALA A 153 6.26 38.02 -16.97
N GLY A 154 4.97 38.32 -16.80
CA GLY A 154 3.88 37.33 -16.70
C GLY A 154 3.68 36.74 -15.30
N TRP A 155 4.45 37.19 -14.30
CA TRP A 155 4.27 36.83 -12.89
C TRP A 155 3.57 37.94 -12.12
N GLU A 156 2.53 37.59 -11.37
CA GLU A 156 1.79 38.51 -10.52
C GLU A 156 2.06 38.25 -9.04
N LYS A 157 2.11 39.32 -8.25
CA LYS A 157 2.29 39.23 -6.79
C LYS A 157 1.05 38.62 -6.13
N VAL A 158 1.28 37.69 -5.20
CA VAL A 158 0.20 36.98 -4.48
C VAL A 158 -0.33 37.82 -3.32
N LYS A 159 0.56 38.37 -2.48
CA LYS A 159 0.15 39.11 -1.28
C LYS A 159 -0.64 40.37 -1.64
N GLY A 160 -1.80 40.53 -1.01
CA GLY A 160 -2.72 41.64 -1.25
C GLY A 160 -3.59 41.50 -2.51
N ASN A 161 -3.42 40.42 -3.30
CA ASN A 161 -4.20 40.20 -4.52
C ASN A 161 -5.39 39.25 -4.23
N PRO A 162 -6.65 39.72 -4.34
CA PRO A 162 -7.84 38.90 -4.04
C PRO A 162 -8.07 37.74 -5.02
N LYS A 163 -7.34 37.68 -6.14
CA LYS A 163 -7.35 36.53 -7.06
C LYS A 163 -6.60 35.32 -6.50
N TYR A 164 -5.62 35.54 -5.62
CA TYR A 164 -4.65 34.51 -5.20
C TYR A 164 -4.72 34.21 -3.71
N THR A 165 -5.93 33.94 -3.20
CA THR A 165 -6.09 33.37 -1.85
C THR A 165 -5.71 31.89 -1.86
N LYS A 166 -5.45 31.29 -0.70
CA LYS A 166 -5.10 29.85 -0.60
C LYS A 166 -6.18 28.98 -1.25
N GLU A 167 -7.44 29.30 -1.01
CA GLU A 167 -8.63 28.57 -1.49
C GLU A 167 -8.75 28.63 -3.02
N LYS A 168 -8.37 29.75 -3.63
CA LYS A 168 -8.38 29.92 -5.09
C LYS A 168 -7.18 29.29 -5.77
N LEU A 169 -6.02 29.26 -5.10
CA LEU A 169 -4.81 28.64 -5.63
C LEU A 169 -4.89 27.11 -5.57
N LEU A 170 -5.39 26.55 -4.46
CA LEU A 170 -5.32 25.12 -4.16
C LEU A 170 -5.83 24.20 -5.28
N PRO A 171 -7.00 24.43 -5.93
CA PRO A 171 -7.47 23.57 -7.01
C PRO A 171 -6.50 23.48 -8.19
N HIS A 172 -5.72 24.53 -8.43
CA HIS A 172 -4.72 24.55 -9.50
C HIS A 172 -3.41 23.86 -9.11
N MET A 173 -3.21 23.45 -7.85
CA MET A 173 -1.94 22.87 -7.38
C MET A 173 -1.94 21.33 -7.33
N THR A 174 -3.10 20.71 -7.56
CA THR A 174 -3.32 19.27 -7.41
C THR A 174 -3.99 18.69 -8.64
N MET A 175 -3.68 17.44 -8.96
CA MET A 175 -4.25 16.73 -10.08
C MET A 175 -5.77 16.61 -9.95
N MET A 176 -6.30 16.14 -8.82
CA MET A 176 -7.76 16.02 -8.62
C MET A 176 -8.48 17.37 -8.73
N GLY A 177 -7.85 18.45 -8.25
CA GLY A 177 -8.41 19.80 -8.32
C GLY A 177 -8.43 20.41 -9.72
N SER A 178 -7.52 20.01 -10.61
CA SER A 178 -7.43 20.54 -11.98
C SER A 178 -7.77 19.54 -13.08
N MET A 179 -8.23 18.34 -12.74
CA MET A 179 -8.52 17.28 -13.70
C MET A 179 -9.67 17.68 -14.64
N THR A 180 -9.42 17.60 -15.94
CA THR A 180 -10.43 17.89 -16.96
C THR A 180 -11.53 16.84 -17.00
N GLU A 181 -12.73 17.23 -17.43
CA GLU A 181 -13.83 16.29 -17.66
C GLU A 181 -13.47 15.19 -18.67
N PHE A 182 -12.66 15.51 -19.69
CA PHE A 182 -12.15 14.54 -20.65
C PHE A 182 -11.33 13.43 -19.95
N ALA A 183 -10.44 13.79 -19.03
CA ALA A 183 -9.64 12.82 -18.26
C ALA A 183 -10.49 11.99 -17.29
N LYS A 184 -11.56 12.58 -16.72
CA LYS A 184 -12.49 11.86 -15.84
C LYS A 184 -13.31 10.80 -16.58
N VAL A 185 -13.84 11.12 -17.76
CA VAL A 185 -14.64 10.18 -18.56
C VAL A 185 -13.81 9.17 -19.35
N ASN A 186 -12.48 9.36 -19.41
CA ASN A 186 -11.52 8.41 -20.00
C ASN A 186 -10.52 7.91 -18.95
N PRO A 187 -10.97 7.18 -17.91
CA PRO A 187 -10.14 6.86 -16.76
C PRO A 187 -9.00 5.89 -17.06
N THR A 188 -8.97 5.21 -18.20
CA THR A 188 -7.89 4.29 -18.61
C THR A 188 -6.80 4.93 -19.48
N ASN A 189 -6.94 6.21 -19.85
CA ASN A 189 -5.98 6.90 -20.69
C ASN A 189 -4.83 7.47 -19.85
N SER A 190 -3.83 6.63 -19.56
CA SER A 190 -2.68 7.00 -18.73
C SER A 190 -1.87 8.16 -19.30
N ALA A 191 -1.65 8.19 -20.61
CA ALA A 191 -0.95 9.27 -21.29
C ALA A 191 -1.64 10.63 -21.05
N ARG A 192 -2.98 10.67 -21.05
CA ARG A 192 -3.73 11.88 -20.71
C ARG A 192 -3.65 12.20 -19.22
N ARG A 193 -3.70 11.21 -18.33
CA ARG A 193 -3.55 11.44 -16.88
C ARG A 193 -2.18 12.03 -16.53
N TRP A 194 -1.11 11.62 -17.21
CA TRP A 194 0.21 12.23 -17.09
C TRP A 194 0.25 13.69 -17.55
N GLU A 195 -0.47 14.07 -18.62
CA GLU A 195 -0.58 15.47 -19.05
C GLU A 195 -1.24 16.37 -17.98
N GLU A 196 -2.14 15.82 -17.16
CA GLU A 196 -2.74 16.54 -16.03
C GLU A 196 -1.78 16.61 -14.82
N MET A 197 -1.03 15.54 -14.56
CA MET A 197 -0.14 15.42 -13.40
C MET A 197 1.16 16.21 -13.56
N ASP A 198 1.83 16.12 -14.71
CA ASP A 198 3.20 16.63 -14.91
C ASP A 198 3.37 18.12 -14.51
N PRO A 199 2.43 19.04 -14.86
CA PRO A 199 2.55 20.43 -14.43
C PRO A 199 2.54 20.60 -12.90
N MET A 200 1.84 19.74 -12.15
CA MET A 200 1.68 19.85 -10.69
C MET A 200 3.02 19.78 -9.95
N PHE A 201 3.98 19.01 -10.47
CA PHE A 201 5.31 18.89 -9.88
C PHE A 201 6.01 20.25 -9.75
N SER A 202 5.72 21.16 -10.69
CA SER A 202 6.34 22.48 -10.78
C SER A 202 5.50 23.62 -10.21
N ARG A 203 4.18 23.42 -10.02
CA ARG A 203 3.26 24.51 -9.63
C ARG A 203 3.49 25.00 -8.20
N LEU A 204 3.66 24.08 -7.26
CA LEU A 204 4.09 24.36 -5.88
C LEU A 204 5.05 23.24 -5.47
N GLY A 205 6.31 23.37 -5.90
CA GLY A 205 7.29 22.29 -5.86
C GLY A 205 8.66 22.69 -5.32
N SER A 206 9.70 22.03 -5.81
CA SER A 206 11.09 22.11 -5.30
C SER A 206 11.63 23.54 -5.17
N LYS A 207 11.33 24.44 -6.12
CA LYS A 207 11.80 25.84 -6.08
C LYS A 207 11.26 26.64 -4.89
N VAL A 208 10.02 26.37 -4.47
CA VAL A 208 9.43 27.02 -3.29
C VAL A 208 9.98 26.37 -2.02
N ILE A 209 10.08 25.03 -2.01
CA ILE A 209 10.55 24.25 -0.86
C ILE A 209 12.02 24.55 -0.53
N ALA A 210 12.87 24.81 -1.54
CA ALA A 210 14.30 25.08 -1.36
C ALA A 210 14.60 26.43 -0.69
N ASN A 211 13.59 27.29 -0.49
CA ASN A 211 13.76 28.49 0.34
C ASN A 211 14.01 28.07 1.80
N VAL A 212 15.06 28.61 2.43
CA VAL A 212 15.44 28.30 3.82
C VAL A 212 14.33 28.55 4.85
N ASN A 213 13.45 29.52 4.60
CA ASN A 213 12.31 29.85 5.47
C ASN A 213 11.14 28.85 5.35
N ILE A 214 11.20 27.95 4.36
CA ILE A 214 10.17 26.94 4.04
C ILE A 214 10.70 25.52 4.30
N LYS A 215 11.91 25.19 3.86
CA LYS A 215 12.44 23.80 3.80
C LYS A 215 12.19 23.00 5.07
N PHE A 216 12.61 23.50 6.23
CA PHE A 216 12.54 22.74 7.48
C PHE A 216 11.13 22.71 8.08
N LYS A 217 10.30 23.73 7.82
CA LYS A 217 8.86 23.68 8.19
C LYS A 217 8.13 22.64 7.35
N TYR A 218 8.46 22.54 6.07
CA TYR A 218 7.97 21.50 5.17
C TYR A 218 8.38 20.11 5.68
N LEU A 219 9.68 19.94 5.98
CA LEU A 219 10.26 18.69 6.47
C LEU A 219 9.59 18.23 7.78
N GLU A 220 9.50 19.13 8.76
CA GLU A 220 8.82 18.85 10.02
C GLU A 220 7.36 18.43 9.82
N SER A 221 6.65 19.10 8.91
CA SER A 221 5.22 18.89 8.72
C SER A 221 4.90 17.54 8.11
N TYR A 222 5.68 17.05 7.14
CA TYR A 222 5.41 15.71 6.59
C TYR A 222 5.87 14.60 7.53
N LEU A 223 6.92 14.81 8.33
CA LEU A 223 7.32 13.85 9.37
C LEU A 223 6.25 13.72 10.46
N LYS A 224 5.64 14.84 10.87
CA LYS A 224 4.49 14.84 11.77
C LYS A 224 3.27 14.17 11.16
N ALA A 225 2.97 14.44 9.89
CA ALA A 225 1.86 13.79 9.18
C ALA A 225 2.06 12.25 9.13
N ALA A 226 3.29 11.78 8.94
CA ALA A 226 3.59 10.34 9.01
C ALA A 226 3.27 9.75 10.39
N LEU A 227 3.70 10.41 11.47
CA LEU A 227 3.41 9.98 12.84
C LEU A 227 1.91 10.02 13.17
N GLU A 228 1.19 11.06 12.74
CA GLU A 228 -0.26 11.19 12.92
C GLU A 228 -1.05 10.04 12.26
N GLU A 229 -0.48 9.39 11.26
CA GLU A 229 -1.06 8.22 10.58
C GLU A 229 -0.33 6.91 10.90
N ASN A 230 0.48 6.90 11.96
CA ASN A 230 1.23 5.73 12.44
C ASN A 230 2.11 5.07 11.37
N VAL A 231 2.73 5.90 10.52
CA VAL A 231 3.85 5.53 9.63
C VAL A 231 5.14 5.83 10.37
N GLN A 232 5.95 4.81 10.57
CA GLN A 232 7.11 4.87 11.48
C GLN A 232 8.43 5.08 10.73
N TYR A 233 8.49 4.85 9.42
CA TYR A 233 9.73 4.96 8.64
C TYR A 233 9.44 5.47 7.21
N LEU A 234 10.32 6.28 6.63
CA LEU A 234 10.13 6.83 5.28
C LEU A 234 11.35 6.60 4.39
N GLU A 235 11.12 6.25 3.12
CA GLU A 235 12.13 6.33 2.06
C GLU A 235 11.55 7.12 0.91
N ALA A 236 12.25 8.18 0.52
CA ALA A 236 11.79 9.06 -0.54
C ALA A 236 12.83 9.18 -1.65
N ARG A 237 12.36 9.12 -2.89
CA ARG A 237 13.07 9.55 -4.09
C ARG A 237 13.30 11.04 -4.00
N SER A 238 14.55 11.45 -4.22
CA SER A 238 14.94 12.85 -4.17
C SER A 238 16.00 13.16 -5.21
N SER A 239 15.75 14.19 -6.01
CA SER A 239 16.79 14.79 -6.83
C SER A 239 17.69 15.60 -5.90
N ILE A 240 18.95 15.21 -5.81
CA ILE A 240 19.94 15.91 -4.98
C ILE A 240 20.49 17.15 -5.69
N SER A 241 19.83 17.65 -6.74
CA SER A 241 20.22 18.86 -7.47
C SER A 241 19.70 20.16 -6.84
N SER A 242 18.71 20.06 -5.93
CA SER A 242 18.15 21.19 -5.20
C SER A 242 19.25 21.90 -4.39
N ARG A 243 19.18 23.23 -4.35
CA ARG A 243 20.11 24.08 -3.60
C ARG A 243 19.31 25.02 -2.73
N LEU A 244 19.61 25.03 -1.43
CA LEU A 244 19.02 26.00 -0.52
C LEU A 244 19.35 27.43 -0.94
N TYR A 245 18.37 28.31 -0.82
CA TYR A 245 18.54 29.74 -1.09
C TYR A 245 17.77 30.61 -0.10
N THR A 246 18.21 31.87 -0.02
CA THR A 246 17.48 32.98 0.59
C THR A 246 17.24 34.06 -0.46
N LEU A 247 16.27 34.93 -0.22
CA LEU A 247 16.17 36.18 -0.97
C LEU A 247 17.19 37.19 -0.44
N ASP A 248 17.90 37.86 -1.34
CA ASP A 248 18.95 38.84 -1.01
C ASP A 248 18.85 40.03 -1.98
N PRO A 249 18.62 41.26 -1.46
CA PRO A 249 18.43 42.46 -2.28
C PRO A 249 19.73 42.99 -2.91
N ASP A 250 20.89 42.38 -2.63
CA ASP A 250 22.15 42.73 -3.28
C ASP A 250 21.99 42.63 -4.82
N PRO A 251 22.28 43.72 -5.58
CA PRO A 251 22.11 43.77 -7.03
C PRO A 251 22.79 42.63 -7.79
N LYS A 252 23.82 41.98 -7.24
CA LYS A 252 24.48 40.83 -7.87
C LYS A 252 23.56 39.63 -8.07
N TYR A 253 22.48 39.51 -7.29
CA TYR A 253 21.51 38.42 -7.42
C TYR A 253 20.32 38.76 -8.32
N ASN A 254 20.27 39.95 -8.92
CA ASN A 254 19.16 40.35 -9.80
C ASN A 254 18.91 39.37 -10.95
N SER A 255 19.98 38.82 -11.55
CA SER A 255 19.89 37.82 -12.64
C SER A 255 19.24 36.50 -12.21
N THR A 256 19.22 36.22 -10.91
CA THR A 256 18.59 35.03 -10.32
C THR A 256 17.22 35.33 -9.70
N GLY A 257 16.68 36.54 -9.96
CA GLY A 257 15.43 37.01 -9.36
C GLY A 257 15.55 37.37 -7.86
N GLY A 258 16.78 37.65 -7.39
CA GLY A 258 17.09 37.92 -5.99
C GLY A 258 17.43 36.69 -5.17
N LYS A 259 17.63 35.51 -5.78
CA LYS A 259 17.94 34.26 -5.07
C LYS A 259 19.43 34.10 -4.83
N ARG A 260 19.86 34.24 -3.57
CA ARG A 260 21.20 33.84 -3.14
C ARG A 260 21.20 32.37 -2.75
N TYR A 261 21.78 31.52 -3.59
CA TYR A 261 22.02 30.13 -3.24
C TYR A 261 23.12 30.05 -2.18
N ILE A 262 22.80 29.44 -1.05
CA ILE A 262 23.74 29.20 0.05
C ILE A 262 24.37 27.82 -0.02
N ASP A 263 23.79 26.92 -0.82
CA ASP A 263 24.37 25.62 -1.14
C ASP A 263 25.21 25.72 -2.42
N GLU A 264 26.53 25.84 -2.24
CA GLU A 264 27.52 25.83 -3.32
C GLU A 264 28.03 24.42 -3.66
N THR A 265 27.61 23.41 -2.90
CA THR A 265 28.03 22.01 -3.03
C THR A 265 27.18 21.20 -4.00
N GLY A 266 26.20 21.87 -4.62
CA GLY A 266 25.25 21.24 -5.52
C GLY A 266 24.29 20.30 -4.80
N GLY A 267 23.82 20.65 -3.60
CA GLY A 267 22.75 19.94 -2.87
C GLY A 267 23.24 19.07 -1.71
N GLU A 268 24.55 18.93 -1.52
CA GLU A 268 25.10 18.14 -0.42
C GLU A 268 24.99 18.87 0.93
N TYR A 269 25.10 20.20 0.96
CA TYR A 269 24.85 20.99 2.15
C TYR A 269 23.38 20.88 2.58
N GLU A 270 22.43 20.95 1.65
CA GLU A 270 21.01 20.67 1.94
C GLU A 270 20.84 19.27 2.55
N LEU A 271 21.50 18.25 2.00
CA LEU A 271 21.46 16.89 2.53
C LEU A 271 21.96 16.83 3.98
N GLN A 272 23.09 17.48 4.29
CA GLN A 272 23.65 17.50 5.65
C GLN A 272 22.71 18.17 6.67
N GLU A 273 22.06 19.27 6.30
CA GLU A 273 21.11 19.93 7.17
C GLU A 273 19.83 19.11 7.37
N ASN A 274 19.35 18.43 6.32
CA ASN A 274 18.23 17.48 6.44
C ASN A 274 18.57 16.32 7.39
N ILE A 275 19.80 15.79 7.32
CA ILE A 275 20.28 14.73 8.21
C ILE A 275 20.19 15.19 9.68
N LYS A 276 20.81 16.33 10.01
CA LYS A 276 20.77 16.90 11.37
C LYS A 276 19.35 17.11 11.87
N PHE A 277 18.47 17.61 11.00
CA PHE A 277 17.06 17.82 11.33
C PHE A 277 16.36 16.50 11.65
N ILE A 278 16.52 15.48 10.81
CA ILE A 278 15.89 14.17 10.97
C ILE A 278 16.41 13.46 12.24
N GLU A 279 17.70 13.52 12.53
CA GLU A 279 18.27 12.98 13.78
C GLU A 279 17.63 13.65 15.00
N GLY A 280 17.52 14.98 14.98
CA GLY A 280 16.85 15.74 16.02
C GLY A 280 15.36 15.38 16.17
N PHE A 281 14.68 15.12 15.05
CA PHE A 281 13.28 14.69 15.05
C PHE A 281 13.12 13.29 15.64
N VAL A 282 13.93 12.31 15.21
CA VAL A 282 13.92 10.93 15.76
C VAL A 282 14.21 10.93 17.26
N LYS A 283 15.15 11.77 17.73
CA LYS A 283 15.44 11.91 19.16
C LYS A 283 14.24 12.43 19.96
N LYS A 284 13.43 13.31 19.38
CA LYS A 284 12.23 13.87 20.01
C LYS A 284 11.01 12.94 19.92
N ASN A 285 10.98 12.07 18.92
CA ASN A 285 9.86 11.17 18.61
C ASN A 285 10.40 9.73 18.51
N PRO A 286 10.69 9.07 19.64
CA PRO A 286 11.37 7.76 19.66
C PRO A 286 10.60 6.64 18.95
N GLU A 287 9.29 6.78 18.77
CA GLU A 287 8.44 5.90 17.97
C GLU A 287 8.70 5.98 16.45
N PHE A 288 9.26 7.10 15.97
CA PHE A 288 9.72 7.25 14.60
C PHE A 288 11.06 6.53 14.43
N ILE A 289 11.16 5.65 13.44
CA ILE A 289 12.36 4.88 13.12
C ILE A 289 13.40 5.79 12.45
N GLY A 290 12.98 6.56 11.45
CA GLY A 290 13.86 7.44 10.69
C GLY A 290 13.40 7.67 9.26
N MET A 291 14.27 8.29 8.46
CA MET A 291 14.02 8.52 7.03
C MET A 291 15.32 8.39 6.25
N ARG A 292 15.24 7.78 5.06
CA ARG A 292 16.34 7.70 4.09
C ARG A 292 15.92 8.22 2.72
N LYS A 293 16.89 8.50 1.87
CA LYS A 293 16.68 9.01 0.52
C LYS A 293 17.20 8.04 -0.53
N ILE A 294 16.48 7.93 -1.62
CA ILE A 294 16.94 7.27 -2.85
C ILE A 294 17.22 8.38 -3.84
N VAL A 295 18.46 8.47 -4.32
CA VAL A 295 18.81 9.50 -5.30
C VAL A 295 18.12 9.13 -6.61
N ASN A 296 17.43 10.07 -7.24
CA ASN A 296 16.78 9.79 -8.52
C ASN A 296 17.27 10.72 -9.63
N SER A 297 17.17 10.23 -10.87
CA SER A 297 17.26 11.04 -12.08
C SER A 297 15.96 10.94 -12.88
N TYR A 298 15.70 11.95 -13.71
CA TYR A 298 14.53 11.97 -14.60
C TYR A 298 14.85 11.15 -15.85
N ARG A 299 13.96 10.23 -16.23
CA ARG A 299 14.20 9.36 -17.40
C ARG A 299 14.30 10.11 -18.72
N GLY A 300 13.73 11.31 -18.81
CA GLY A 300 13.88 12.19 -19.98
C GLY A 300 15.18 13.00 -20.00
N ALA A 301 16.07 12.83 -19.03
CA ALA A 301 17.39 13.47 -19.01
C ALA A 301 18.27 12.98 -20.16
N SER A 302 19.27 13.78 -20.52
CA SER A 302 20.31 13.34 -21.45
C SER A 302 21.19 12.26 -20.82
N VAL A 303 21.89 11.48 -21.65
CA VAL A 303 22.86 10.46 -21.22
C VAL A 303 23.89 11.02 -20.23
N SER A 304 24.39 12.23 -20.50
CA SER A 304 25.38 12.87 -19.61
C SER A 304 24.79 13.27 -18.26
N GLU A 305 23.55 13.75 -18.22
CA GLU A 305 22.87 14.14 -16.98
C GLU A 305 22.54 12.90 -16.14
N MET A 306 21.98 11.86 -16.77
CA MET A 306 21.69 10.57 -16.13
C MET A 306 22.95 9.98 -15.49
N TYR A 307 24.05 9.90 -16.24
CA TYR A 307 25.32 9.39 -15.74
C TYR A 307 25.87 10.24 -14.59
N GLY A 308 25.81 11.57 -14.69
CA GLY A 308 26.25 12.47 -13.62
C GLY A 308 25.44 12.31 -12.33
N ASP A 309 24.12 12.09 -12.44
CA ASP A 309 23.26 11.79 -11.29
C ASP A 309 23.58 10.42 -10.67
N MET A 310 23.87 9.41 -11.49
CA MET A 310 24.31 8.09 -11.02
C MET A 310 25.66 8.15 -10.29
N GLU A 311 26.66 8.85 -10.84
CA GLU A 311 27.96 9.04 -10.18
C GLU A 311 27.80 9.76 -8.84
N LYS A 312 26.92 10.77 -8.80
CA LYS A 312 26.58 11.47 -7.57
C LYS A 312 25.89 10.56 -6.56
N ALA A 313 24.99 9.68 -6.99
CA ALA A 313 24.35 8.69 -6.14
C ALA A 313 25.37 7.74 -5.51
N VAL A 314 26.30 7.18 -6.29
CA VAL A 314 27.41 6.34 -5.80
C VAL A 314 28.24 7.09 -4.76
N ARG A 315 28.66 8.32 -5.08
CA ARG A 315 29.47 9.14 -4.17
C ARG A 315 28.75 9.41 -2.83
N LEU A 316 27.48 9.80 -2.89
CA LEU A 316 26.70 10.11 -1.68
C LEU A 316 26.31 8.85 -0.90
N TYR A 317 26.08 7.72 -1.57
CA TYR A 317 25.85 6.42 -0.93
C TYR A 317 27.04 6.01 -0.06
N HIS A 318 28.26 6.11 -0.58
CA HIS A 318 29.46 5.77 0.20
C HIS A 318 29.79 6.80 1.29
N LYS A 319 29.46 8.08 1.08
CA LYS A 319 29.72 9.14 2.05
C LYS A 319 28.69 9.19 3.19
N TYR A 320 27.43 8.89 2.91
CA TYR A 320 26.30 8.94 3.85
C TYR A 320 25.50 7.63 3.83
N PRO A 321 26.11 6.47 4.11
CA PRO A 321 25.49 5.15 3.93
C PRO A 321 24.32 4.88 4.88
N SER A 322 24.14 5.67 5.93
CA SER A 322 22.96 5.59 6.82
C SER A 322 21.76 6.38 6.31
N TYR A 323 21.95 7.24 5.30
CA TYR A 323 20.92 8.15 4.79
C TYR A 323 20.60 7.98 3.32
N ILE A 324 21.59 7.68 2.49
CA ILE A 324 21.38 7.39 1.08
C ILE A 324 21.20 5.88 0.91
N GLY A 325 20.06 5.46 0.38
CA GLY A 325 19.67 4.07 0.22
C GLY A 325 20.07 3.47 -1.12
N GLY A 326 20.06 4.28 -2.19
CA GLY A 326 20.40 3.82 -3.53
C GLY A 326 20.05 4.83 -4.63
N PHE A 327 19.82 4.30 -5.83
CA PHE A 327 19.47 5.05 -7.04
C PHE A 327 18.15 4.58 -7.68
N ASP A 328 17.44 5.51 -8.33
CA ASP A 328 16.20 5.29 -9.07
C ASP A 328 16.14 6.16 -10.34
N MET A 329 15.32 5.77 -11.31
CA MET A 329 14.97 6.53 -12.51
C MET A 329 13.46 6.76 -12.53
N VAL A 330 13.03 8.02 -12.58
CA VAL A 330 11.60 8.42 -12.40
C VAL A 330 11.02 9.14 -13.62
N GLY A 331 9.71 9.39 -13.60
CA GLY A 331 8.96 10.07 -14.67
C GLY A 331 8.11 9.09 -15.49
N GLU A 332 7.31 9.60 -16.44
CA GLU A 332 6.38 8.81 -17.27
C GLU A 332 7.10 7.66 -18.01
N GLU A 333 7.15 6.50 -17.35
CA GLU A 333 6.80 5.20 -17.91
C GLU A 333 6.94 5.05 -19.42
N ASP A 334 5.77 5.16 -20.01
CA ASP A 334 5.46 4.82 -21.38
C ASP A 334 6.13 5.72 -22.39
N LYS A 335 6.20 7.03 -22.15
CA LYS A 335 6.75 7.98 -23.15
C LYS A 335 8.23 8.25 -22.99
N GLY A 336 8.80 7.94 -21.83
CA GLY A 336 10.19 8.24 -21.47
C GLY A 336 11.20 7.27 -22.08
N ASN A 337 12.47 7.49 -21.74
CA ASN A 337 13.53 6.53 -22.08
C ASN A 337 13.45 5.30 -21.18
N SER A 338 13.77 4.16 -21.77
CA SER A 338 13.89 2.86 -21.13
C SER A 338 15.16 2.72 -20.30
N LEU A 339 15.22 1.68 -19.47
CA LEU A 339 16.45 1.27 -18.81
C LEU A 339 17.50 0.82 -19.85
N LEU A 340 17.06 0.19 -20.94
CA LEU A 340 17.93 -0.29 -22.01
C LEU A 340 18.65 0.86 -22.72
N TYR A 341 17.99 2.00 -22.90
CA TYR A 341 18.59 3.23 -23.45
C TYR A 341 19.84 3.67 -22.69
N PHE A 342 19.81 3.54 -21.36
CA PHE A 342 20.90 3.91 -20.46
C PHE A 342 21.77 2.71 -20.03
N MET A 343 21.67 1.55 -20.71
CA MET A 343 22.34 0.32 -20.30
C MET A 343 23.84 0.51 -20.10
N ASN A 344 24.51 1.24 -21.01
CA ASN A 344 25.94 1.51 -20.90
C ASN A 344 26.30 2.28 -19.62
N ASP A 345 25.43 3.16 -19.14
CA ASP A 345 25.65 3.94 -17.92
C ASP A 345 25.39 3.11 -16.67
N PHE A 346 24.33 2.30 -16.67
CA PHE A 346 24.09 1.30 -15.62
C PHE A 346 25.25 0.32 -15.48
N MET A 347 25.83 -0.15 -16.60
CA MET A 347 26.97 -1.09 -16.56
C MET A 347 28.23 -0.47 -15.93
N LYS A 348 28.44 0.85 -16.06
CA LYS A 348 29.53 1.55 -15.37
C LYS A 348 29.32 1.64 -13.86
N MET A 349 28.10 1.41 -13.37
CA MET A 349 27.79 1.39 -11.94
C MET A 349 28.07 0.02 -11.29
N TYR A 350 28.82 -0.85 -11.95
CA TYR A 350 29.26 -2.13 -11.41
C TYR A 350 30.76 -2.14 -11.16
N ASP A 351 31.15 -2.76 -10.06
CA ASP A 351 32.54 -3.11 -9.81
C ASP A 351 32.94 -4.30 -10.72
N ASN A 352 33.87 -4.07 -11.64
CA ASN A 352 34.32 -5.07 -12.63
C ASN A 352 34.97 -6.32 -12.01
N THR A 353 35.39 -6.27 -10.74
CA THR A 353 36.05 -7.39 -10.06
C THR A 353 35.04 -8.29 -9.36
N THR A 354 34.07 -7.67 -8.68
CA THR A 354 33.09 -8.38 -7.84
C THR A 354 31.77 -8.63 -8.55
N GLY A 355 31.50 -7.94 -9.67
CA GLY A 355 30.23 -7.98 -10.38
C GLY A 355 29.06 -7.41 -9.58
N LYS A 356 29.33 -6.65 -8.51
CA LYS A 356 28.29 -6.01 -7.67
C LYS A 356 28.10 -4.57 -8.08
N SER A 357 26.85 -4.09 -7.99
CA SER A 357 26.57 -2.68 -8.20
C SER A 357 27.22 -1.84 -7.09
N LEU A 358 27.78 -0.69 -7.46
CA LEU A 358 28.40 0.29 -6.58
C LEU A 358 27.36 0.99 -5.69
N VAL A 359 26.10 1.00 -6.15
CA VAL A 359 24.93 1.53 -5.44
C VAL A 359 23.72 0.59 -5.68
N PRO A 360 22.85 0.36 -4.69
CA PRO A 360 21.64 -0.45 -4.90
C PRO A 360 20.60 0.28 -5.78
N PHE A 361 19.83 -0.48 -6.56
CA PHE A 361 18.79 0.07 -7.44
C PHE A 361 17.36 -0.18 -6.91
N TYR A 362 16.50 0.84 -7.03
CA TYR A 362 15.09 0.85 -6.59
C TYR A 362 14.18 1.44 -7.68
N LEU A 363 14.24 0.83 -8.87
CA LEU A 363 13.80 1.42 -10.14
C LEU A 363 12.27 1.47 -10.25
N HIS A 364 11.70 2.62 -10.65
CA HIS A 364 10.35 2.63 -11.24
C HIS A 364 10.34 1.72 -12.47
N ASN A 365 9.39 0.80 -12.51
CA ASN A 365 9.45 -0.28 -13.48
C ASN A 365 8.11 -0.94 -13.74
N GLY A 366 7.77 -1.09 -15.02
CA GLY A 366 6.53 -1.74 -15.43
C GLY A 366 5.28 -1.00 -14.96
N GLU A 367 5.33 0.32 -14.74
CA GLU A 367 4.15 1.13 -14.47
C GLU A 367 3.40 1.41 -15.78
N THR A 368 2.68 0.39 -16.26
CA THR A 368 2.01 0.45 -17.56
C THR A 368 0.78 -0.44 -17.64
N ASN A 369 -0.20 0.03 -18.42
CA ASN A 369 -1.37 -0.75 -18.82
C ASN A 369 -1.28 -1.27 -20.27
N TRP A 370 -0.17 -1.03 -20.99
CA TRP A 370 0.04 -1.60 -22.33
C TRP A 370 0.02 -3.13 -22.29
N PRO A 371 -0.61 -3.80 -23.28
CA PRO A 371 -0.88 -5.23 -23.23
C PRO A 371 0.33 -6.12 -23.56
N ASP A 372 1.33 -5.57 -24.25
CA ASP A 372 2.51 -6.30 -24.76
C ASP A 372 3.69 -5.33 -24.99
N ASP A 373 4.82 -5.81 -25.49
CA ASP A 373 6.05 -5.09 -25.82
C ASP A 373 5.90 -4.11 -27.02
N LEU A 374 4.74 -3.48 -27.16
CA LEU A 374 4.49 -2.43 -28.14
C LEU A 374 5.41 -1.23 -27.87
N GLU A 375 5.98 -0.65 -28.93
CA GLU A 375 6.80 0.55 -28.86
C GLU A 375 5.99 1.71 -28.24
N SER A 376 6.20 1.94 -26.95
CA SER A 376 5.49 2.97 -26.18
C SER A 376 6.29 4.26 -26.11
N SER A 377 7.64 4.16 -26.13
CA SER A 377 8.51 5.34 -26.02
C SER A 377 8.27 6.34 -27.14
N THR A 378 8.26 7.62 -26.78
CA THR A 378 8.18 8.69 -27.78
C THR A 378 9.54 9.04 -28.37
N ASN A 379 10.63 8.55 -27.77
CA ASN A 379 11.97 8.77 -28.27
C ASN A 379 12.26 7.79 -29.42
N LYS A 380 12.34 8.30 -30.65
CA LYS A 380 12.67 7.50 -31.84
C LYS A 380 14.04 6.80 -31.80
N LYS A 381 14.93 7.21 -30.88
CA LYS A 381 16.23 6.56 -30.66
C LYS A 381 16.16 5.42 -29.63
N ASP A 382 14.99 5.18 -29.05
CA ASP A 382 14.70 4.15 -28.05
C ASP A 382 13.34 3.48 -28.35
N PRO A 383 13.17 2.82 -29.51
CA PRO A 383 11.90 2.21 -29.91
C PRO A 383 11.65 0.90 -29.15
N VAL A 384 11.42 1.00 -27.84
CA VAL A 384 11.18 -0.15 -26.96
C VAL A 384 9.88 0.01 -26.21
N GLY A 385 9.27 -1.12 -25.90
CA GLY A 385 8.07 -1.16 -25.07
C GLY A 385 8.41 -1.05 -23.59
N THR A 386 7.54 -0.38 -22.84
CA THR A 386 7.66 -0.22 -21.38
C THR A 386 7.88 -1.53 -20.65
N LEU A 387 7.16 -2.59 -21.06
CA LEU A 387 7.26 -3.90 -20.44
C LEU A 387 8.65 -4.50 -20.53
N GLN A 388 9.47 -4.12 -21.53
CA GLN A 388 10.84 -4.59 -21.62
C GLN A 388 11.67 -4.20 -20.41
N ASN A 389 11.43 -3.01 -19.82
CA ASN A 389 12.12 -2.55 -18.61
C ASN A 389 12.08 -3.60 -17.47
N THR A 390 11.07 -4.49 -17.44
CA THR A 390 10.98 -5.57 -16.45
C THR A 390 12.12 -6.58 -16.56
N TYR A 391 12.64 -6.85 -17.76
CA TYR A 391 13.83 -7.68 -17.95
C TYR A 391 15.07 -6.98 -17.40
N GLU A 392 15.28 -5.70 -17.73
CA GLU A 392 16.43 -4.94 -17.24
C GLU A 392 16.43 -4.82 -15.71
N ALA A 393 15.30 -4.56 -15.06
CA ALA A 393 15.26 -4.48 -13.60
C ALA A 393 15.68 -5.79 -12.91
N VAL A 394 15.30 -6.94 -13.48
CA VAL A 394 15.72 -8.26 -12.99
C VAL A 394 17.21 -8.49 -13.24
N LEU A 395 17.72 -8.16 -14.43
CA LEU A 395 19.13 -8.33 -14.80
C LEU A 395 20.06 -7.40 -14.02
N LEU A 396 19.62 -6.17 -13.75
CA LEU A 396 20.30 -5.18 -12.92
C LEU A 396 20.24 -5.52 -11.43
N GLY A 397 19.59 -6.61 -11.03
CA GLY A 397 19.53 -7.04 -9.65
C GLY A 397 18.87 -6.03 -8.71
N ALA A 398 17.84 -5.32 -9.20
CA ALA A 398 17.10 -4.33 -8.43
C ALA A 398 16.64 -4.91 -7.08
N LYS A 399 16.78 -4.11 -6.01
CA LYS A 399 16.37 -4.51 -4.66
C LYS A 399 14.89 -4.37 -4.45
N ARG A 400 14.28 -3.36 -5.08
CA ARG A 400 12.84 -3.21 -5.23
C ARG A 400 12.52 -2.66 -6.62
N VAL A 401 11.29 -2.89 -7.06
CA VAL A 401 10.73 -2.32 -8.29
C VAL A 401 9.51 -1.46 -7.92
N GLY A 402 9.49 -0.22 -8.39
CA GLY A 402 8.39 0.73 -8.21
C GLY A 402 7.22 0.39 -9.13
N HIS A 403 6.01 0.34 -8.57
CA HIS A 403 4.73 -0.07 -9.17
C HIS A 403 4.69 -1.52 -9.67
N GLY A 404 5.54 -1.92 -10.62
CA GLY A 404 5.64 -3.31 -11.06
C GLY A 404 4.35 -3.91 -11.65
N LEU A 405 3.41 -3.10 -12.16
CA LEU A 405 2.14 -3.58 -12.72
C LEU A 405 2.37 -4.55 -13.90
N GLY A 406 3.37 -4.24 -14.72
CA GLY A 406 3.77 -5.01 -15.90
C GLY A 406 4.20 -6.45 -15.59
N PHE A 407 4.72 -6.73 -14.38
CA PHE A 407 5.12 -8.09 -13.99
C PHE A 407 3.94 -9.08 -13.99
N PHE A 408 2.70 -8.60 -13.90
CA PHE A 408 1.51 -9.46 -14.03
C PHE A 408 1.42 -10.15 -15.41
N LYS A 409 2.00 -9.55 -16.44
CA LYS A 409 2.06 -10.09 -17.80
C LYS A 409 3.25 -11.04 -18.03
N HIS A 410 4.20 -11.07 -17.09
CA HIS A 410 5.42 -11.87 -17.16
C HIS A 410 5.54 -12.82 -15.96
N PRO A 411 4.76 -13.92 -15.89
CA PRO A 411 4.76 -14.83 -14.74
C PRO A 411 6.15 -15.41 -14.43
N TYR A 412 7.00 -15.60 -15.46
CA TYR A 412 8.39 -16.01 -15.27
C TYR A 412 9.21 -14.97 -14.51
N LEU A 413 9.09 -13.69 -14.88
CA LEU A 413 9.81 -12.59 -14.22
C LEU A 413 9.26 -12.31 -12.82
N LEU A 414 7.95 -12.41 -12.62
CA LEU A 414 7.36 -12.32 -11.28
C LEU A 414 7.91 -13.41 -10.35
N ASN A 415 8.06 -14.65 -10.85
CA ASN A 415 8.72 -15.70 -10.09
C ASN A 415 10.20 -15.37 -9.82
N LYS A 416 10.91 -14.72 -10.75
CA LYS A 416 12.28 -14.23 -10.50
C LYS A 416 12.34 -13.19 -9.39
N LEU A 417 11.41 -12.23 -9.34
CA LEU A 417 11.35 -11.27 -8.23
C LEU A 417 11.16 -11.99 -6.88
N LYS A 418 10.29 -13.00 -6.83
CA LYS A 418 10.08 -13.83 -5.64
C LYS A 418 11.35 -14.59 -5.24
N GLU A 419 12.02 -15.26 -6.18
CA GLU A 419 13.28 -16.00 -5.93
C GLU A 419 14.38 -15.08 -5.42
N HIS A 420 14.52 -13.89 -6.01
CA HIS A 420 15.55 -12.91 -5.64
C HIS A 420 15.20 -12.09 -4.40
N GLN A 421 13.98 -12.27 -3.85
CA GLN A 421 13.46 -11.44 -2.76
C GLN A 421 13.49 -9.94 -3.13
N THR A 422 13.17 -9.62 -4.38
CA THR A 422 12.98 -8.24 -4.86
C THR A 422 11.54 -7.84 -4.57
N ALA A 423 11.34 -6.78 -3.79
CA ALA A 423 10.00 -6.33 -3.45
C ALA A 423 9.37 -5.45 -4.54
N ILE A 424 8.06 -5.55 -4.69
CA ILE A 424 7.26 -4.69 -5.57
C ILE A 424 6.59 -3.62 -4.69
N GLU A 425 6.85 -2.35 -4.99
CA GLU A 425 6.28 -1.21 -4.27
C GLU A 425 4.99 -0.78 -4.98
N ILE A 426 3.83 -1.08 -4.39
CA ILE A 426 2.53 -0.81 -4.98
C ILE A 426 1.93 0.47 -4.40
N CYS A 427 1.44 1.35 -5.27
CA CYS A 427 0.83 2.64 -4.91
C CYS A 427 -0.60 2.71 -5.47
N PRO A 428 -1.60 2.09 -4.81
CA PRO A 428 -2.96 1.95 -5.33
C PRO A 428 -3.61 3.25 -5.78
N ALA A 429 -3.50 4.31 -4.98
CA ALA A 429 -4.11 5.61 -5.32
C ALA A 429 -3.46 6.22 -6.57
N SER A 430 -2.14 6.13 -6.68
CA SER A 430 -1.39 6.54 -7.88
C SER A 430 -1.83 5.74 -9.10
N ASN A 431 -1.85 4.42 -9.00
CA ASN A 431 -2.21 3.54 -10.09
C ASN A 431 -3.66 3.75 -10.59
N GLN A 432 -4.58 4.14 -9.70
CA GLN A 432 -5.94 4.52 -10.08
C GLN A 432 -6.00 5.91 -10.73
N LEU A 433 -5.42 6.93 -10.09
CA LEU A 433 -5.48 8.32 -10.56
C LEU A 433 -4.74 8.52 -11.88
N LEU A 434 -3.66 7.78 -12.12
CA LEU A 434 -2.93 7.75 -13.38
C LEU A 434 -3.55 6.83 -14.44
N GLY A 435 -4.69 6.21 -14.14
CA GLY A 435 -5.48 5.47 -15.12
C GLY A 435 -4.92 4.12 -15.52
N TYR A 436 -3.99 3.56 -14.74
CA TYR A 436 -3.48 2.22 -14.96
C TYR A 436 -4.50 1.17 -14.50
N VAL A 437 -5.14 1.39 -13.34
CA VAL A 437 -6.14 0.47 -12.77
C VAL A 437 -7.31 1.27 -12.16
N PRO A 438 -8.31 1.67 -12.97
CA PRO A 438 -9.44 2.47 -12.46
C PRO A 438 -10.32 1.76 -11.41
N ASP A 439 -10.48 0.45 -11.52
CA ASP A 439 -11.19 -0.38 -10.54
C ASP A 439 -10.19 -1.22 -9.76
N LEU A 440 -9.95 -0.83 -8.50
CA LEU A 440 -8.92 -1.43 -7.67
C LEU A 440 -9.23 -2.87 -7.25
N ARG A 441 -10.44 -3.38 -7.49
CA ARG A 441 -10.75 -4.82 -7.35
C ARG A 441 -9.94 -5.67 -8.33
N ASN A 442 -9.55 -5.09 -9.47
CA ASN A 442 -8.79 -5.75 -10.53
C ASN A 442 -7.27 -5.50 -10.43
N HIS A 443 -6.81 -4.89 -9.33
CA HIS A 443 -5.40 -4.55 -9.18
C HIS A 443 -4.51 -5.81 -9.10
N PRO A 444 -3.42 -5.91 -9.89
CA PRO A 444 -2.60 -7.12 -9.96
C PRO A 444 -1.88 -7.46 -8.64
N ALA A 445 -1.69 -6.48 -7.77
CA ALA A 445 -1.06 -6.66 -6.46
C ALA A 445 -1.72 -7.74 -5.59
N ASN A 446 -3.04 -7.93 -5.67
CA ASN A 446 -3.71 -9.01 -4.94
C ASN A 446 -3.11 -10.37 -5.36
N ASN A 447 -2.97 -10.59 -6.66
CA ASN A 447 -2.36 -11.82 -7.20
C ASN A 447 -0.88 -11.93 -6.80
N PHE A 448 -0.12 -10.84 -6.77
CA PHE A 448 1.27 -10.86 -6.30
C PHE A 448 1.37 -11.33 -4.84
N ILE A 449 0.53 -10.79 -3.95
CA ILE A 449 0.47 -11.18 -2.53
C ILE A 449 0.07 -12.66 -2.39
N ARG A 450 -0.94 -13.11 -3.14
CA ARG A 450 -1.42 -14.51 -3.09
C ARG A 450 -0.42 -15.49 -3.70
N MET A 451 0.41 -15.07 -4.65
CA MET A 451 1.53 -15.88 -5.17
C MET A 451 2.79 -15.85 -4.27
N GLY A 452 2.77 -15.08 -3.18
CA GLY A 452 3.91 -14.95 -2.26
C GLY A 452 5.07 -14.13 -2.82
N ALA A 453 4.82 -13.23 -3.78
CA ALA A 453 5.78 -12.21 -4.16
C ALA A 453 5.88 -11.16 -3.02
N PRO A 454 7.07 -10.61 -2.74
CA PRO A 454 7.19 -9.59 -1.70
C PRO A 454 6.56 -8.28 -2.18
N VAL A 455 5.51 -7.84 -1.50
CA VAL A 455 4.81 -6.58 -1.81
C VAL A 455 4.93 -5.62 -0.63
N ILE A 456 5.08 -4.34 -0.96
CA ILE A 456 5.08 -3.20 -0.03
C ILE A 456 4.06 -2.19 -0.54
N LEU A 457 3.32 -1.53 0.36
CA LEU A 457 2.45 -0.41 0.00
C LEU A 457 3.23 0.92 0.09
N GLY A 458 3.08 1.74 -0.94
CA GLY A 458 3.55 3.11 -1.04
C GLY A 458 2.39 4.09 -1.24
N ALA A 459 2.65 5.38 -1.03
CA ALA A 459 1.66 6.45 -1.28
C ALA A 459 2.02 7.37 -2.45
N ASP A 460 3.25 7.24 -2.95
CA ASP A 460 3.79 7.93 -4.12
C ASP A 460 3.83 9.46 -3.95
N ASP A 461 2.88 10.17 -4.57
CA ASP A 461 2.78 11.63 -4.56
C ASP A 461 1.44 12.15 -3.95
N PRO A 462 1.10 11.90 -2.67
CA PRO A 462 -0.17 12.31 -2.08
C PRO A 462 -0.53 13.78 -2.34
N ALA A 463 0.46 14.66 -2.22
CA ALA A 463 0.28 16.09 -2.42
C ALA A 463 -0.04 16.45 -3.87
N THR A 464 0.61 15.78 -4.83
CA THR A 464 0.37 16.03 -6.26
C THR A 464 -1.02 15.56 -6.64
N PHE A 465 -1.42 14.38 -6.16
CA PHE A 465 -2.75 13.85 -6.39
C PHE A 465 -3.83 14.75 -5.79
N GLY A 466 -3.62 15.22 -4.57
CA GLY A 466 -4.51 16.18 -3.89
C GLY A 466 -5.10 15.68 -2.58
N TYR A 467 -4.46 14.72 -1.92
CA TYR A 467 -4.86 14.23 -0.60
C TYR A 467 -3.71 14.34 0.41
N ASP A 468 -4.01 14.18 1.71
CA ASP A 468 -3.09 14.45 2.83
C ASP A 468 -3.03 13.28 3.81
N HIS A 469 -2.92 12.07 3.27
CA HIS A 469 -3.11 10.84 4.02
C HIS A 469 -2.22 9.73 3.49
N PHE A 470 -1.50 9.04 4.38
CA PHE A 470 -0.82 7.79 4.06
C PHE A 470 -1.77 6.58 4.14
N THR A 471 -2.90 6.75 4.81
CA THR A 471 -3.88 5.68 5.05
C THR A 471 -4.77 5.39 3.84
N VAL A 472 -4.84 6.28 2.85
CA VAL A 472 -5.67 6.09 1.64
C VAL A 472 -5.26 4.81 0.90
N ASP A 473 -3.99 4.63 0.58
CA ASP A 473 -3.49 3.43 -0.10
C ASP A 473 -3.73 2.14 0.71
N TRP A 474 -3.68 2.23 2.03
CA TRP A 474 -4.01 1.12 2.92
C TRP A 474 -5.49 0.77 2.90
N TYR A 475 -6.36 1.78 2.87
CA TYR A 475 -7.80 1.60 2.71
C TYR A 475 -8.12 0.95 1.36
N GLU A 476 -7.55 1.49 0.28
CA GLU A 476 -7.76 1.01 -1.09
C GLU A 476 -7.33 -0.45 -1.24
N ALA A 477 -6.15 -0.81 -0.71
CA ALA A 477 -5.69 -2.18 -0.68
C ALA A 477 -6.58 -3.07 0.21
N PHE A 478 -6.91 -2.62 1.42
CA PHE A 478 -7.67 -3.40 2.40
C PHE A 478 -9.08 -3.74 1.93
N MET A 479 -9.78 -2.74 1.40
CA MET A 479 -11.12 -2.88 0.83
C MET A 479 -11.02 -3.55 -0.53
N GLY A 480 -10.33 -2.93 -1.49
CA GLY A 480 -10.29 -3.33 -2.89
C GLY A 480 -9.78 -4.74 -3.14
N TRP A 481 -8.77 -5.19 -2.39
CA TRP A 481 -8.14 -6.52 -2.60
C TRP A 481 -8.65 -7.58 -1.62
N GLY A 482 -9.59 -7.22 -0.74
CA GLY A 482 -10.13 -8.13 0.27
C GLY A 482 -9.09 -8.62 1.28
N LEU A 483 -8.13 -7.78 1.66
CA LEU A 483 -7.06 -8.14 2.60
C LEU A 483 -7.57 -8.28 4.03
N ARG A 484 -6.95 -9.13 4.85
CA ARG A 484 -7.27 -9.31 6.28
C ARG A 484 -6.17 -8.80 7.19
N LEU A 485 -6.37 -8.83 8.52
CA LEU A 485 -5.38 -8.33 9.49
C LEU A 485 -3.99 -8.95 9.30
N GLN A 486 -3.93 -10.24 8.94
CA GLN A 486 -2.67 -10.93 8.64
C GLN A 486 -1.97 -10.33 7.42
N ASP A 487 -2.71 -10.02 6.36
CA ASP A 487 -2.16 -9.40 5.15
C ASP A 487 -1.64 -7.98 5.48
N LEU A 488 -2.37 -7.20 6.29
CA LEU A 488 -1.92 -5.87 6.74
C LEU A 488 -0.61 -5.95 7.53
N ARG A 489 -0.53 -6.90 8.49
CA ARG A 489 0.69 -7.19 9.25
C ARG A 489 1.84 -7.60 8.33
N HIS A 490 1.58 -8.46 7.35
CA HIS A 490 2.58 -8.91 6.38
C HIS A 490 3.15 -7.74 5.57
N LEU A 491 2.30 -6.87 5.03
CA LEU A 491 2.70 -5.69 4.27
C LEU A 491 3.50 -4.69 5.12
N ALA A 492 3.09 -4.48 6.38
CA ALA A 492 3.81 -3.59 7.30
C ALA A 492 5.19 -4.12 7.70
N ILE A 493 5.33 -5.44 7.87
CA ILE A 493 6.64 -6.07 8.11
C ILE A 493 7.50 -6.03 6.84
N ASN A 494 6.92 -6.27 5.67
CA ASN A 494 7.65 -6.21 4.41
C ASN A 494 8.23 -4.80 4.18
N SER A 495 7.49 -3.73 4.49
CA SER A 495 7.99 -2.37 4.31
C SER A 495 9.25 -2.07 5.13
N LEU A 496 9.44 -2.73 6.27
CA LEU A 496 10.67 -2.64 7.07
C LEU A 496 11.74 -3.65 6.59
N LYS A 497 11.35 -4.90 6.31
CA LYS A 497 12.25 -5.99 5.90
C LYS A 497 12.99 -5.68 4.60
N TYR A 498 12.33 -5.00 3.67
CA TYR A 498 12.87 -4.63 2.36
C TYR A 498 13.32 -3.17 2.30
N SER A 499 13.40 -2.48 3.43
CA SER A 499 13.99 -1.14 3.51
C SER A 499 15.49 -1.16 3.14
N THR A 500 16.05 0.02 2.95
CA THR A 500 17.49 0.22 2.73
C THR A 500 18.31 0.12 4.03
N MET A 501 17.65 0.01 5.20
CA MET A 501 18.31 -0.09 6.51
C MET A 501 19.28 -1.28 6.59
N PRO A 502 20.39 -1.14 7.33
CA PRO A 502 21.18 -2.30 7.75
C PRO A 502 20.32 -3.37 8.43
N LYS A 503 20.73 -4.63 8.32
CA LYS A 503 19.94 -5.77 8.82
C LYS A 503 19.70 -5.71 10.33
N GLU A 504 20.68 -5.23 11.08
CA GLU A 504 20.62 -5.05 12.52
C GLU A 504 19.55 -4.00 12.88
N ASP A 505 19.51 -2.89 12.15
CA ASP A 505 18.55 -1.81 12.33
C ASP A 505 17.13 -2.24 11.94
N ILE A 506 16.97 -3.09 10.91
CA ILE A 506 15.67 -3.69 10.56
C ILE A 506 15.12 -4.52 11.73
N ASN A 507 15.95 -5.37 12.32
CA ASN A 507 15.51 -6.23 13.43
C ASN A 507 15.13 -5.38 14.66
N ALA A 508 15.92 -4.35 14.98
CA ALA A 508 15.61 -3.42 16.05
C ALA A 508 14.32 -2.62 15.77
N ALA A 509 14.14 -2.11 14.55
CA ALA A 509 12.93 -1.39 14.14
C ALA A 509 11.67 -2.25 14.29
N ILE A 510 11.72 -3.52 13.87
CA ILE A 510 10.58 -4.44 13.99
C ILE A 510 10.31 -4.77 15.47
N LYS A 511 11.35 -5.20 16.20
CA LYS A 511 11.21 -5.72 17.56
C LYS A 511 10.90 -4.63 18.58
N ASP A 512 11.60 -3.50 18.51
CA ASP A 512 11.62 -2.50 19.58
C ASP A 512 10.65 -1.34 19.29
N LYS A 513 10.22 -1.14 18.03
CA LYS A 513 9.30 -0.06 17.64
C LYS A 513 7.98 -0.55 17.04
N TRP A 514 8.02 -1.38 15.99
CA TRP A 514 6.80 -1.79 15.29
C TRP A 514 5.94 -2.79 16.09
N GLU A 515 6.52 -3.86 16.63
CA GLU A 515 5.75 -4.88 17.37
C GLU A 515 5.05 -4.29 18.61
N PRO A 516 5.69 -3.44 19.45
CA PRO A 516 4.99 -2.78 20.55
C PRO A 516 3.85 -1.87 20.08
N ALA A 517 4.01 -1.15 18.96
CA ALA A 517 2.93 -0.36 18.38
C ALA A 517 1.78 -1.24 17.89
N TYR A 518 2.08 -2.39 17.29
CA TYR A 518 1.09 -3.36 16.84
C TYR A 518 0.31 -3.96 18.01
N GLN A 519 0.98 -4.34 19.10
CA GLN A 519 0.31 -4.85 20.29
C GLN A 519 -0.62 -3.80 20.93
N ARG A 520 -0.23 -2.52 20.95
CA ARG A 520 -1.12 -1.42 21.37
C ARG A 520 -2.35 -1.32 20.46
N PHE A 521 -2.15 -1.34 19.15
CA PHE A 521 -3.26 -1.35 18.18
C PHE A 521 -4.23 -2.52 18.43
N ILE A 522 -3.71 -3.74 18.64
CA ILE A 522 -4.55 -4.91 18.94
C ILE A 522 -5.37 -4.71 20.21
N ALA A 523 -4.74 -4.22 21.29
CA ALA A 523 -5.42 -3.97 22.55
C ALA A 523 -6.51 -2.89 22.43
N ASP A 524 -6.21 -1.78 21.76
CA ASP A 524 -7.12 -0.64 21.60
C ASP A 524 -8.32 -1.02 20.72
N ILE A 525 -8.07 -1.63 19.57
CA ILE A 525 -9.16 -2.02 18.65
C ILE A 525 -10.00 -3.16 19.23
N LYS A 526 -9.42 -4.08 20.00
CA LYS A 526 -10.20 -5.06 20.76
C LYS A 526 -11.14 -4.39 21.75
N LYS A 527 -10.68 -3.37 22.48
CA LYS A 527 -11.53 -2.61 23.40
C LYS A 527 -12.67 -1.91 22.66
N GLU A 528 -12.40 -1.31 21.50
CA GLU A 528 -13.41 -0.70 20.64
C GLU A 528 -14.44 -1.73 20.16
N ALA A 529 -13.97 -2.86 19.64
CA ALA A 529 -14.82 -3.97 19.18
C ALA A 529 -15.77 -4.45 20.28
N CYS A 530 -15.26 -4.62 21.51
CA CYS A 530 -16.04 -5.16 22.62
C CYS A 530 -16.90 -4.12 23.34
N ALA A 531 -16.80 -2.85 22.96
CA ALA A 531 -17.70 -1.79 23.40
C ALA A 531 -18.87 -1.57 22.43
N VAL A 532 -18.86 -2.19 21.24
CA VAL A 532 -19.98 -2.11 20.31
C VAL A 532 -21.18 -2.88 20.86
N ASP A 533 -22.31 -2.19 20.94
CA ASP A 533 -23.59 -2.84 21.17
C ASP A 533 -24.13 -3.39 19.84
N PHE A 534 -23.94 -4.69 19.65
CA PHE A 534 -24.41 -5.41 18.46
C PHE A 534 -25.92 -5.72 18.51
N ASP A 535 -26.58 -5.51 19.65
CA ASP A 535 -28.02 -5.80 19.86
C ASP A 535 -28.92 -4.63 19.42
N ALA A 536 -28.35 -3.53 18.91
CA ALA A 536 -29.11 -2.40 18.38
C ALA A 536 -29.95 -2.73 17.11
N SER A 537 -29.86 -3.96 16.59
CA SER A 537 -30.69 -4.43 15.48
C SER A 537 -32.01 -5.02 16.01
N THR A 538 -33.14 -4.67 15.40
CA THR A 538 -34.48 -5.10 15.83
C THR A 538 -34.79 -6.60 15.65
N ASN A 539 -33.83 -7.40 15.18
CA ASN A 539 -34.02 -8.83 14.91
C ASN A 539 -33.19 -9.70 15.86
N ALA A 540 -33.82 -10.68 16.49
CA ALA A 540 -33.10 -11.65 17.32
C ALA A 540 -32.18 -12.56 16.46
N PRO A 541 -31.03 -13.00 17.00
CA PRO A 541 -30.19 -14.01 16.39
C PRO A 541 -30.96 -15.28 16.03
N ALA A 542 -30.73 -15.82 14.83
CA ALA A 542 -31.47 -16.99 14.35
C ALA A 542 -30.58 -17.89 13.47
N ILE A 543 -30.82 -19.20 13.51
CA ILE A 543 -30.14 -20.20 12.69
C ILE A 543 -31.05 -20.61 11.54
N SER A 544 -30.55 -20.54 10.31
CA SER A 544 -31.30 -20.95 9.11
C SER A 544 -30.91 -22.34 8.61
N ARG A 545 -29.62 -22.70 8.66
CA ARG A 545 -29.14 -24.03 8.26
C ARG A 545 -27.78 -24.37 8.86
N ILE A 546 -27.44 -25.66 8.80
CA ILE A 546 -26.09 -26.16 9.08
C ILE A 546 -25.52 -26.89 7.87
N ALA A 547 -24.20 -26.92 7.72
CA ALA A 547 -23.49 -27.76 6.75
C ALA A 547 -22.12 -28.22 7.30
N PRO A 548 -21.75 -29.50 7.17
CA PRO A 548 -22.60 -30.60 6.73
C PRO A 548 -23.69 -30.92 7.77
N ARG A 549 -24.78 -31.55 7.34
CA ARG A 549 -25.86 -32.01 8.25
C ARG A 549 -25.54 -33.35 8.93
N GLU A 550 -24.43 -33.96 8.54
CA GLU A 550 -23.98 -35.24 9.07
C GLU A 550 -22.46 -35.30 9.24
N GLY A 551 -22.00 -36.25 10.03
CA GLY A 551 -20.57 -36.53 10.21
C GLY A 551 -20.32 -37.88 10.86
N PRO A 552 -19.09 -38.42 10.80
CA PRO A 552 -18.76 -39.73 11.33
C PRO A 552 -18.86 -39.78 12.87
N MET A 553 -19.34 -40.90 13.41
CA MET A 553 -19.39 -41.12 14.87
C MET A 553 -18.01 -41.10 15.56
N LYS A 554 -16.92 -41.31 14.82
CA LYS A 554 -15.58 -41.56 15.37
C LYS A 554 -14.56 -40.43 15.14
N ARG A 555 -14.87 -39.45 14.28
CA ARG A 555 -13.96 -38.34 13.96
C ARG A 555 -14.64 -37.01 14.26
N SER A 556 -13.85 -35.94 14.34
CA SER A 556 -14.41 -34.60 14.45
C SER A 556 -14.97 -34.14 13.10
N THR A 557 -16.03 -33.33 13.15
CA THR A 557 -16.59 -32.65 11.99
C THR A 557 -16.58 -31.15 12.25
N LYS A 558 -16.07 -30.37 11.30
CA LYS A 558 -16.28 -28.93 11.29
C LYS A 558 -17.66 -28.68 10.68
N VAL A 559 -18.53 -28.08 11.47
CA VAL A 559 -19.91 -27.76 11.09
C VAL A 559 -20.04 -26.25 11.00
N TYR A 560 -20.41 -25.78 9.83
CA TYR A 560 -20.79 -24.42 9.53
C TYR A 560 -22.26 -24.21 9.92
N VAL A 561 -22.53 -23.17 10.69
CA VAL A 561 -23.88 -22.77 11.08
C VAL A 561 -24.17 -21.41 10.46
N PHE A 562 -25.21 -21.36 9.65
CA PHE A 562 -25.64 -20.19 8.90
C PHE A 562 -26.88 -19.59 9.54
N GLY A 563 -27.00 -18.27 9.49
CA GLY A 563 -28.05 -17.55 10.19
C GLY A 563 -27.95 -16.05 10.00
N ARG A 564 -28.32 -15.32 11.04
CA ARG A 564 -28.23 -13.86 11.12
C ARG A 564 -27.92 -13.43 12.55
N ASN A 565 -27.35 -12.23 12.67
CA ASN A 565 -27.09 -11.51 13.91
C ASN A 565 -26.16 -12.27 14.87
N PHE A 566 -25.00 -12.71 14.39
CA PHE A 566 -23.99 -13.43 15.19
C PHE A 566 -22.83 -12.54 15.67
N GLU A 567 -22.87 -11.23 15.45
CA GLU A 567 -21.80 -10.26 15.69
C GLU A 567 -21.38 -10.17 17.16
N GLU A 568 -22.27 -10.44 18.11
CA GLU A 568 -21.93 -10.51 19.53
C GLU A 568 -20.82 -11.55 19.82
N GLY A 569 -20.74 -12.58 18.97
CA GLY A 569 -19.71 -13.61 19.00
C GLY A 569 -18.30 -13.13 18.70
N ILE A 570 -18.13 -11.93 18.13
CA ILE A 570 -16.82 -11.30 17.90
C ILE A 570 -16.06 -11.18 19.22
N CYS A 571 -16.72 -10.71 20.28
CA CYS A 571 -16.07 -10.44 21.57
C CYS A 571 -16.42 -11.43 22.66
N LYS A 572 -17.68 -11.87 22.75
CA LYS A 572 -18.11 -12.81 23.80
C LYS A 572 -17.77 -14.26 23.47
N GLY A 573 -17.41 -14.53 22.20
CA GLY A 573 -17.01 -15.83 21.70
C GLY A 573 -18.22 -16.71 21.37
N VAL A 574 -17.98 -17.70 20.50
CA VAL A 574 -19.01 -18.61 20.01
C VAL A 574 -18.91 -19.96 20.71
N ARG A 575 -20.05 -20.51 21.14
CA ARG A 575 -20.17 -21.89 21.60
C ARG A 575 -21.29 -22.59 20.87
N CYS A 576 -21.13 -23.87 20.60
CA CYS A 576 -22.14 -24.65 19.91
C CYS A 576 -22.51 -25.88 20.73
N LYS A 577 -23.77 -26.28 20.67
CA LYS A 577 -24.32 -27.41 21.40
C LYS A 577 -24.85 -28.43 20.39
N PHE A 578 -24.41 -29.67 20.52
CA PHE A 578 -24.85 -30.82 19.72
C PHE A 578 -25.45 -31.86 20.69
N GLY A 579 -26.77 -31.86 20.84
CA GLY A 579 -27.45 -32.56 21.92
C GLY A 579 -27.02 -32.03 23.29
N ASN A 580 -26.33 -32.85 24.09
CA ASN A 580 -25.80 -32.42 25.40
C ASN A 580 -24.32 -32.01 25.36
N ALA A 581 -23.65 -32.12 24.22
CA ALA A 581 -22.24 -31.78 24.09
C ALA A 581 -22.08 -30.30 23.72
N VAL A 582 -21.36 -29.54 24.54
CA VAL A 582 -20.95 -28.16 24.23
C VAL A 582 -19.54 -28.19 23.66
N VAL A 583 -19.33 -27.53 22.53
CA VAL A 583 -18.05 -27.44 21.82
C VAL A 583 -17.70 -25.97 21.54
N PRO A 584 -16.40 -25.63 21.45
CA PRO A 584 -15.99 -24.30 21.03
C PRO A 584 -16.43 -24.05 19.57
N GLY A 585 -16.81 -22.81 19.29
CA GLY A 585 -17.03 -22.30 17.95
C GLY A 585 -16.14 -21.10 17.64
N SER A 586 -16.12 -20.73 16.37
CA SER A 586 -15.42 -19.57 15.85
C SER A 586 -16.39 -18.72 15.05
N TYR A 587 -16.40 -17.42 15.33
CA TYR A 587 -17.07 -16.43 14.49
C TYR A 587 -16.44 -16.40 13.09
N ILE A 588 -17.27 -16.24 12.05
CA ILE A 588 -16.82 -16.04 10.66
C ILE A 588 -17.41 -14.73 10.11
N SER A 589 -18.72 -14.53 10.29
CA SER A 589 -19.43 -13.29 9.94
C SER A 589 -20.75 -13.20 10.74
N GLY A 590 -21.46 -12.09 10.61
CA GLY A 590 -22.80 -11.90 11.19
C GLY A 590 -23.83 -12.96 10.78
N GLN A 591 -23.56 -13.70 9.71
CA GLN A 591 -24.45 -14.73 9.17
C GLN A 591 -23.87 -16.14 9.28
N HIS A 592 -22.68 -16.30 9.84
CA HIS A 592 -21.95 -17.55 9.75
C HIS A 592 -21.00 -17.76 10.94
N VAL A 593 -21.09 -18.92 11.57
CA VAL A 593 -20.10 -19.41 12.54
C VAL A 593 -19.66 -20.83 12.19
N SER A 594 -18.54 -21.28 12.74
CA SER A 594 -18.12 -22.68 12.63
C SER A 594 -17.94 -23.32 14.00
N CYS A 595 -18.24 -24.61 14.09
CA CYS A 595 -18.20 -25.40 15.32
C CYS A 595 -17.48 -26.71 15.05
N ASN A 596 -16.54 -27.11 15.90
CA ASN A 596 -15.87 -28.41 15.77
C ASN A 596 -16.53 -29.45 16.67
N VAL A 597 -17.46 -30.24 16.13
CA VAL A 597 -18.13 -31.30 16.87
C VAL A 597 -17.24 -32.54 16.95
N SER A 598 -16.98 -33.02 18.16
CA SER A 598 -16.22 -34.25 18.38
C SER A 598 -17.09 -35.49 18.16
N GLY A 599 -16.47 -36.60 17.72
CA GLY A 599 -17.14 -37.89 17.66
C GLY A 599 -17.68 -38.37 19.02
N LEU A 600 -18.65 -39.30 19.00
CA LEU A 600 -19.32 -39.81 20.19
C LEU A 600 -18.36 -40.61 21.10
N ARG A 601 -18.26 -40.21 22.38
CA ARG A 601 -17.41 -40.89 23.40
C ARG A 601 -17.81 -42.35 23.64
N ARG A 602 -16.82 -43.20 23.96
CA ARG A 602 -16.94 -44.67 24.16
C ARG A 602 -18.08 -45.12 25.09
N ARG A 603 -18.42 -44.37 26.15
CA ARG A 603 -19.49 -44.73 27.11
C ARG A 603 -20.91 -44.68 26.51
N ASN A 604 -21.13 -43.89 25.45
CA ASN A 604 -22.41 -43.82 24.73
C ASN A 604 -22.52 -44.88 23.61
N ARG A 605 -21.67 -45.92 23.62
CA ARG A 605 -21.67 -47.01 22.62
C ARG A 605 -22.57 -48.19 22.99
N LYS A 606 -23.12 -48.27 24.20
CA LYS A 606 -24.10 -49.30 24.57
C LYS A 606 -25.46 -48.94 23.94
N GLY A 607 -25.71 -49.50 22.75
CA GLY A 607 -26.77 -49.12 21.80
C GLY A 607 -26.28 -48.78 20.38
N ALA A 608 -24.97 -48.86 20.11
CA ALA A 608 -24.29 -48.41 18.89
C ALA A 608 -24.53 -49.25 17.61
N GLY A 609 -25.79 -49.48 17.26
CA GLY A 609 -26.17 -50.08 15.98
C GLY A 609 -26.49 -49.07 14.88
N LYS A 610 -27.07 -47.90 15.23
CA LYS A 610 -27.76 -46.99 14.30
C LYS A 610 -27.17 -45.57 14.34
N SER A 611 -27.28 -44.83 13.24
CA SER A 611 -26.99 -43.39 13.17
C SER A 611 -27.77 -42.62 14.23
N LYS A 612 -27.21 -41.54 14.77
CA LYS A 612 -27.81 -40.77 15.87
C LYS A 612 -27.96 -39.30 15.48
N ALA A 613 -29.20 -38.83 15.40
CA ALA A 613 -29.50 -37.42 15.22
C ALA A 613 -29.54 -36.68 16.57
N VAL A 614 -29.04 -35.44 16.59
CA VAL A 614 -29.04 -34.56 17.76
C VAL A 614 -29.46 -33.14 17.37
N GLY A 615 -30.16 -32.45 18.27
CA GLY A 615 -30.45 -31.02 18.09
C GLY A 615 -29.17 -30.18 18.10
N VAL A 616 -29.19 -29.06 17.39
CA VAL A 616 -28.08 -28.11 17.32
C VAL A 616 -28.52 -26.78 17.91
N ALA A 617 -27.64 -26.14 18.68
CA ALA A 617 -27.85 -24.77 19.12
C ALA A 617 -26.53 -23.99 19.11
N VAL A 618 -26.59 -22.68 18.93
CA VAL A 618 -25.43 -21.78 18.93
C VAL A 618 -25.62 -20.69 19.98
N SER A 619 -24.54 -20.37 20.66
CA SER A 619 -24.40 -19.25 21.57
C SER A 619 -23.38 -18.29 20.98
N VAL A 620 -23.72 -17.00 20.95
CA VAL A 620 -22.86 -15.89 20.53
C VAL A 620 -22.44 -15.01 21.71
N ASP A 621 -22.84 -15.38 22.92
CA ASP A 621 -22.59 -14.67 24.19
C ASP A 621 -21.69 -15.48 25.14
N GLY A 622 -20.84 -16.36 24.60
CA GLY A 622 -19.91 -17.17 25.39
C GLY A 622 -20.57 -18.33 26.17
N GLY A 623 -21.83 -18.66 25.89
CA GLY A 623 -22.55 -19.80 26.45
C GLY A 623 -23.63 -19.44 27.47
N ALA A 624 -23.98 -18.16 27.60
CA ALA A 624 -25.03 -17.73 28.53
C ALA A 624 -26.43 -18.07 27.97
N THR A 625 -26.65 -17.85 26.67
CA THR A 625 -27.89 -18.19 25.97
C THR A 625 -27.61 -19.01 24.72
N TYR A 626 -28.60 -19.81 24.28
CA TYR A 626 -28.49 -20.69 23.12
C TYR A 626 -29.68 -20.52 22.18
N ILE A 627 -29.37 -20.21 20.93
CA ILE A 627 -30.29 -20.14 19.79
C ILE A 627 -30.42 -21.55 19.23
N SER A 628 -31.63 -22.11 19.26
CA SER A 628 -31.88 -23.47 18.76
C SER A 628 -32.06 -23.48 17.24
N TYR A 629 -31.54 -24.51 16.59
CA TYR A 629 -31.80 -24.82 15.18
C TYR A 629 -32.96 -25.81 15.10
N ASP A 630 -33.93 -25.55 14.23
CA ASP A 630 -35.11 -26.43 14.05
C ASP A 630 -34.76 -27.79 13.45
N GLY A 631 -33.59 -27.91 12.80
CA GLY A 631 -33.09 -29.17 12.26
C GLY A 631 -32.18 -29.95 13.22
N GLN A 632 -31.54 -30.99 12.70
CA GLN A 632 -30.67 -31.89 13.48
C GLN A 632 -29.35 -32.16 12.75
N PHE A 633 -28.31 -32.45 13.53
CA PHE A 633 -27.06 -33.00 13.04
C PHE A 633 -27.02 -34.51 13.26
N THR A 634 -26.64 -35.28 12.24
CA THR A 634 -26.65 -36.75 12.30
C THR A 634 -25.25 -37.32 12.38
N PHE A 635 -24.95 -38.04 13.46
CA PHE A 635 -23.76 -38.89 13.53
C PHE A 635 -24.00 -40.21 12.80
N VAL A 636 -23.24 -40.45 11.74
CA VAL A 636 -23.36 -41.64 10.89
C VAL A 636 -22.20 -42.61 11.16
N ARG A 637 -22.52 -43.90 11.14
CA ARG A 637 -21.58 -44.97 11.53
C ARG A 637 -20.54 -45.30 10.44
N ASN A 638 -21.00 -45.43 9.19
CA ASN A 638 -20.20 -45.86 8.04
C ASN A 638 -20.02 -44.69 7.08
N LEU A 639 -19.27 -43.68 7.53
CA LEU A 639 -19.06 -42.42 6.83
C LEU A 639 -17.56 -42.13 6.72
#